data_AF-A0A1C6BB73-F1
#
_entry.id   AF-A0A1C6BB73-F1
#
_cell.length_a   1.000
_cell.length_b   1.000
_cell.length_c   1.000
_cell.angle_alpha   90.00
_cell.angle_beta   90.00
_cell.angle_gamma   90.00
#
_symmetry.space_group_name_H-M   'P 1'
#
loop_
_entity.id
_entity.type
_entity.pdbx_description
1 polymer ?
#
loop_
_entity_poly.entity_id
_entity_poly.type
_entity_poly.pdbx_seq_one_letter_code
_entity_poly.pdbx_strand_id
1 'polypeptide(L)'
;MFTIDFTKPFLYKDVIYFNQGNLATNNILRCKLVTGGDETLEGYIATATFKTLSHPEINGTVNIVDAKNCIVDIKFPSNSLEVGVNELEVILTKGEGIDKVVTPSPVIKYEVWQCITTGNGIQGDNKYPVLIDLISKVNNTIRIANNASATADVSLKQAARMIEEVDNTLIKANNTINATNNAKDEALNAADEAKKAIAAGTQDLEVKNARGKYESLNDRLNALDKDLLKSKEISIIPVTTESNFVTVEETSNGYFEDVKLEGRTLNNILPNNKLRASNGTNFIINKPWNEFSNIKPNTKYCIKIFDPFGVVDSFWAHTLSVEIATMGTEGVITTKSDLSTATSYFHVYPNTKDPNAFTQEQVDKIQIVMIEGEKQEINSYFEGVKSVGDGVDEIVVTSMNKITKRVGKFINTVNFTISDDPTSVSFYIENIVAGQEYKIEFGNNDRFVLATYNSLESGSRPIENTNVRVNSFIPKENAKYMIVHLSSTQSDSVYCKIYSKLDKKKVLYYDIETQTWKKPILREWDSIEKHGDDKYYYHERSGERSYQIGDESNSNVITDKANTVYKLNKEKVYECNPIDLISFEGETNYLIESGAISPKSTFKCVGFIGNIISVLKEKVSYLEDKLYKTNLANFTVALNALDTKLKLEQLTKTPR
;
A
#
# COMPACT_ATOMS: atom_id res chain seq x y z
N MET A 1 -37.75 50.16 -8.26
CA MET A 1 -39.06 50.20 -7.58
C MET A 1 -40.03 50.87 -8.52
N PHE A 2 -41.08 50.16 -8.93
CA PHE A 2 -42.04 50.64 -9.94
C PHE A 2 -43.01 51.65 -9.31
N THR A 3 -43.58 52.58 -10.08
CA THR A 3 -44.51 53.59 -9.56
C THR A 3 -45.83 53.54 -10.31
N ILE A 4 -46.93 53.43 -9.57
CA ILE A 4 -48.29 53.45 -10.12
C ILE A 4 -48.93 54.77 -9.72
N ASP A 5 -49.19 55.62 -10.71
CA ASP A 5 -49.81 56.94 -10.53
C ASP A 5 -51.28 56.87 -10.94
N PHE A 6 -52.17 57.06 -9.98
CA PHE A 6 -53.62 57.01 -10.16
C PHE A 6 -54.16 58.25 -10.91
N THR A 7 -53.35 59.31 -11.03
CA THR A 7 -53.76 60.56 -11.68
C THR A 7 -53.43 60.65 -13.15
N LYS A 8 -52.64 59.70 -13.68
CA LYS A 8 -52.13 59.73 -15.06
C LYS A 8 -52.49 58.44 -15.78
N PRO A 9 -52.85 58.49 -17.08
CA PRO A 9 -53.04 57.27 -17.85
C PRO A 9 -51.73 56.49 -17.95
N PHE A 10 -51.83 55.16 -17.92
CA PHE A 10 -50.68 54.30 -18.12
C PHE A 10 -50.23 54.33 -19.59
N LEU A 11 -48.98 54.76 -19.84
CA LEU A 11 -48.43 54.85 -21.19
C LEU A 11 -47.67 53.57 -21.54
N TYR A 12 -47.81 53.10 -22.79
CA TYR A 12 -47.29 51.81 -23.28
C TYR A 12 -45.76 51.63 -23.16
N LYS A 13 -45.00 52.68 -22.82
CA LYS A 13 -43.55 52.61 -22.64
C LYS A 13 -43.12 51.97 -21.30
N ASP A 14 -44.05 51.76 -20.37
CA ASP A 14 -43.76 51.33 -19.00
C ASP A 14 -44.17 49.86 -18.71
N VAL A 15 -44.26 49.00 -19.75
CA VAL A 15 -44.64 47.57 -19.61
C VAL A 15 -43.69 46.83 -18.66
N ILE A 16 -44.27 46.07 -17.73
CA ILE A 16 -43.51 45.21 -16.80
C ILE A 16 -43.26 43.86 -17.47
N TYR A 17 -41.99 43.45 -17.55
CA TYR A 17 -41.60 42.19 -18.17
C TYR A 17 -41.33 41.11 -17.12
N PHE A 18 -42.03 39.99 -17.24
CA PHE A 18 -41.78 38.77 -16.47
C PHE A 18 -41.21 37.69 -17.36
N ASN A 19 -40.31 36.88 -16.81
CA ASN A 19 -39.78 35.70 -17.47
C ASN A 19 -40.41 34.45 -16.84
N GLN A 20 -40.98 33.56 -17.66
CA GLN A 20 -41.66 32.34 -17.18
C GLN A 20 -40.77 31.45 -16.27
N GLY A 21 -39.45 31.47 -16.47
CA GLY A 21 -38.49 30.69 -15.66
C GLY A 21 -38.31 31.20 -14.22
N ASN A 22 -38.65 32.46 -13.94
CA ASN A 22 -38.49 33.08 -12.60
C ASN A 22 -39.76 32.98 -11.73
N LEU A 23 -40.82 32.35 -12.24
CA LEU A 23 -42.16 32.38 -11.61
C LEU A 23 -42.28 31.49 -10.37
N ALA A 24 -41.34 30.56 -10.14
CA ALA A 24 -41.33 29.73 -8.93
C ALA A 24 -40.69 30.43 -7.71
N THR A 25 -39.92 31.51 -7.91
CA THR A 25 -39.09 32.11 -6.84
C THR A 25 -39.26 33.62 -6.67
N ASN A 26 -39.90 34.34 -7.60
CA ASN A 26 -40.04 35.80 -7.48
C ASN A 26 -41.33 36.36 -8.13
N ASN A 27 -42.47 36.21 -7.44
CA ASN A 27 -43.80 36.66 -7.92
C ASN A 27 -44.35 37.89 -7.18
N ILE A 28 -43.48 38.69 -6.55
CA ILE A 28 -43.87 39.90 -5.81
C ILE A 28 -43.29 41.13 -6.50
N LEU A 29 -44.15 42.11 -6.79
CA LEU A 29 -43.76 43.39 -7.34
C LEU A 29 -43.91 44.49 -6.27
N ARG A 30 -42.78 45.05 -5.83
CA ARG A 30 -42.77 46.21 -4.93
C ARG A 30 -42.97 47.51 -5.71
N CYS A 31 -44.06 48.20 -5.39
CA CYS A 31 -44.48 49.43 -6.04
C CYS A 31 -44.62 50.58 -5.04
N LYS A 32 -44.44 51.81 -5.52
CA LYS A 32 -44.90 53.03 -4.86
C LYS A 32 -46.19 53.51 -5.53
N LEU A 33 -47.22 53.80 -4.74
CA LEU A 33 -48.49 54.34 -5.25
C LEU A 33 -48.51 55.87 -5.12
N VAL A 34 -49.07 56.54 -6.12
CA VAL A 34 -49.33 58.00 -6.12
C VAL A 34 -50.81 58.21 -6.39
N THR A 35 -51.58 58.61 -5.38
CA THR A 35 -53.06 58.64 -5.43
C THR A 35 -53.65 59.98 -5.85
N GLY A 36 -52.85 61.06 -5.88
CA GLY A 36 -53.29 62.38 -6.32
C GLY A 36 -54.08 63.23 -5.33
N GLY A 37 -54.33 62.73 -4.12
CA GLY A 37 -55.11 63.43 -3.10
C GLY A 37 -54.75 63.12 -1.65
N ASP A 38 -54.20 61.93 -1.35
CA ASP A 38 -53.75 61.54 0.00
C ASP A 38 -52.24 61.26 -0.01
N GLU A 39 -51.50 61.83 0.94
CA GLU A 39 -50.04 61.61 1.09
C GLU A 39 -49.69 60.27 1.77
N THR A 40 -50.70 59.51 2.22
CA THR A 40 -50.54 58.25 2.98
C THR A 40 -51.67 57.27 2.65
N LEU A 41 -51.38 55.97 2.80
CA LEU A 41 -52.33 54.85 2.66
C LEU A 41 -52.93 54.41 4.01
N GLU A 42 -52.80 55.19 5.09
CA GLU A 42 -53.42 54.87 6.38
C GLU A 42 -54.96 54.78 6.26
N GLY A 43 -55.53 53.66 6.70
CA GLY A 43 -56.97 53.37 6.60
C GLY A 43 -57.45 52.87 5.24
N TYR A 44 -56.55 52.64 4.28
CA TYR A 44 -56.87 52.00 3.00
C TYR A 44 -56.67 50.49 3.03
N ILE A 45 -57.51 49.78 2.29
CA ILE A 45 -57.31 48.39 1.87
C ILE A 45 -56.94 48.40 0.39
N ALA A 46 -55.85 47.74 0.03
CA ALA A 46 -55.40 47.60 -1.35
C ALA A 46 -55.67 46.17 -1.85
N THR A 47 -56.20 46.06 -3.07
CA THR A 47 -56.41 44.79 -3.76
C THR A 47 -55.92 44.90 -5.20
N ALA A 48 -55.69 43.77 -5.87
CA ALA A 48 -55.27 43.75 -7.27
C ALA A 48 -56.16 42.81 -8.08
N THR A 49 -56.48 43.22 -9.29
CA THR A 49 -57.21 42.41 -10.27
C THR A 49 -56.35 42.23 -11.51
N PHE A 50 -56.27 41.00 -12.01
CA PHE A 50 -55.51 40.64 -13.20
C PHE A 50 -56.44 40.12 -14.28
N LYS A 51 -56.08 40.37 -15.55
CA LYS A 51 -56.74 39.79 -16.71
C LYS A 51 -55.72 39.20 -17.66
N THR A 52 -55.97 37.98 -18.10
CA THR A 52 -55.16 37.27 -19.09
C THR A 52 -56.05 36.85 -20.27
N LEU A 53 -55.43 36.33 -21.33
CA LEU A 53 -56.16 35.81 -22.49
C LEU A 53 -57.12 34.67 -22.11
N SER A 54 -56.71 33.79 -21.19
CA SER A 54 -57.51 32.64 -20.76
C SER A 54 -58.43 32.93 -19.57
N HIS A 55 -58.20 33.99 -18.80
CA HIS A 55 -58.97 34.32 -17.59
C HIS A 55 -59.33 35.81 -17.54
N PRO A 56 -60.63 36.16 -17.64
CA PRO A 56 -61.06 37.55 -17.74
C PRO A 56 -60.99 38.33 -16.41
N GLU A 57 -60.85 37.64 -15.27
CA GLU A 57 -60.71 38.25 -13.95
C GLU A 57 -60.05 37.29 -12.96
N ILE A 58 -58.94 37.71 -12.36
CA ILE A 58 -58.21 36.99 -11.32
C ILE A 58 -57.95 37.95 -10.17
N ASN A 59 -58.41 37.59 -8.96
CA ASN A 59 -58.13 38.38 -7.77
C ASN A 59 -56.75 38.07 -7.21
N GLY A 60 -55.98 39.09 -6.86
CA GLY A 60 -54.73 38.96 -6.12
C GLY A 60 -54.64 39.90 -4.93
N THR A 61 -53.62 39.66 -4.12
CA THR A 61 -53.43 40.33 -2.82
C THR A 61 -52.38 41.43 -2.93
N VAL A 62 -52.66 42.57 -2.32
CA VAL A 62 -51.72 43.69 -2.17
C VAL A 62 -51.45 43.93 -0.70
N ASN A 63 -50.18 43.84 -0.29
CA ASN A 63 -49.76 44.10 1.07
C ASN A 63 -49.19 45.52 1.17
N ILE A 64 -49.73 46.35 2.05
CA ILE A 64 -49.18 47.68 2.32
C ILE A 64 -47.95 47.50 3.22
N VAL A 65 -46.76 47.76 2.66
CA VAL A 65 -45.46 47.59 3.35
C VAL A 65 -45.13 48.83 4.18
N ASP A 66 -45.43 50.01 3.64
CA ASP A 66 -45.25 51.29 4.31
C ASP A 66 -46.38 52.24 3.89
N ALA A 67 -47.35 52.42 4.79
CA ALA A 67 -48.51 53.26 4.52
C ALA A 67 -48.15 54.74 4.37
N LYS A 68 -47.16 55.23 5.14
CA LYS A 68 -46.77 56.66 5.14
C LYS A 68 -46.04 57.05 3.86
N ASN A 69 -45.27 56.12 3.29
CA ASN A 69 -44.54 56.35 2.05
C ASN A 69 -45.24 55.75 0.81
N CYS A 70 -46.47 55.24 0.98
CA CYS A 70 -47.30 54.62 -0.05
C CYS A 70 -46.62 53.44 -0.79
N ILE A 71 -45.89 52.60 -0.07
CA ILE A 71 -45.18 51.44 -0.63
C ILE A 71 -46.00 50.17 -0.41
N VAL A 72 -46.21 49.41 -1.49
CA VAL A 72 -46.99 48.16 -1.48
C VAL A 72 -46.25 47.04 -2.20
N ASP A 73 -46.54 45.81 -1.79
CA ASP A 73 -46.12 44.58 -2.46
C ASP A 73 -47.34 43.91 -3.12
N ILE A 74 -47.31 43.81 -4.44
CA ILE A 74 -48.35 43.14 -5.24
C ILE A 74 -47.89 41.72 -5.52
N LYS A 75 -48.63 40.72 -5.03
CA LYS A 75 -48.32 39.32 -5.29
C LYS A 75 -49.11 38.81 -6.49
N PHE A 76 -48.40 38.31 -7.50
CA PHE A 76 -48.99 37.75 -8.71
C PHE A 76 -49.41 36.29 -8.47
N PRO A 77 -50.71 35.96 -8.57
CA PRO A 77 -51.19 34.58 -8.56
C PRO A 77 -50.61 33.77 -9.72
N SER A 78 -50.42 32.46 -9.55
CA SER A 78 -49.83 31.60 -10.60
C SER A 78 -50.62 31.63 -11.91
N ASN A 79 -51.96 31.73 -11.84
CA ASN A 79 -52.85 31.83 -13.00
C ASN A 79 -52.83 33.21 -13.67
N SER A 80 -52.24 34.25 -13.05
CA SER A 80 -52.06 35.56 -13.69
C SER A 80 -50.79 35.63 -14.55
N LEU A 81 -49.93 34.61 -14.52
CA LEU A 81 -48.62 34.61 -15.18
C LEU A 81 -48.66 33.83 -16.51
N GLU A 82 -49.68 34.09 -17.32
CA GLU A 82 -49.87 33.51 -18.65
C GLU A 82 -48.94 34.18 -19.68
N VAL A 83 -48.32 33.39 -20.56
CA VAL A 83 -47.43 33.90 -21.62
C VAL A 83 -48.19 34.85 -22.55
N GLY A 84 -47.63 36.04 -22.76
CA GLY A 84 -48.24 37.11 -23.56
C GLY A 84 -48.48 38.39 -22.76
N VAL A 85 -49.22 39.32 -23.38
CA VAL A 85 -49.57 40.62 -22.77
C VAL A 85 -50.84 40.46 -21.93
N ASN A 86 -50.74 40.82 -20.65
CA ASN A 86 -51.78 40.73 -19.65
C ASN A 86 -52.00 42.11 -18.97
N GLU A 87 -53.04 42.21 -18.17
CA GLU A 87 -53.47 43.47 -17.53
C GLU A 87 -53.56 43.34 -16.01
N LEU A 88 -53.13 44.38 -15.29
CA LEU A 88 -53.19 44.53 -13.84
C LEU A 88 -53.86 45.85 -13.49
N GLU A 89 -54.78 45.83 -12.53
CA GLU A 89 -55.38 47.01 -11.92
C GLU A 89 -55.28 46.90 -10.39
N VAL A 90 -54.86 47.98 -9.73
CA VAL A 90 -54.78 48.06 -8.27
C VAL A 90 -55.94 48.90 -7.76
N ILE A 91 -56.72 48.37 -6.84
CA ILE A 91 -57.92 49.02 -6.30
C ILE A 91 -57.67 49.39 -4.84
N LEU A 92 -57.80 50.68 -4.53
CA LEU A 92 -57.75 51.21 -3.18
C LEU A 92 -59.17 51.43 -2.66
N THR A 93 -59.45 50.92 -1.46
CA THR A 93 -60.73 51.10 -0.78
C THR A 93 -60.52 51.79 0.57
N LYS A 94 -61.28 52.85 0.86
CA LYS A 94 -61.28 53.54 2.17
C LYS A 94 -62.69 53.51 2.77
N GLY A 95 -62.81 53.13 4.04
CA GLY A 95 -64.09 53.03 4.76
C GLY A 95 -64.86 51.73 4.51
N GLU A 96 -65.99 51.56 5.20
CA GLU A 96 -66.90 50.40 5.10
C GLU A 96 -68.35 50.85 4.85
N GLY A 97 -69.15 50.01 4.20
CA GLY A 97 -70.58 50.27 3.98
C GLY A 97 -70.85 51.33 2.90
N ILE A 98 -71.75 52.28 3.20
CA ILE A 98 -72.29 53.26 2.24
C ILE A 98 -71.29 54.39 1.95
N ASP A 99 -70.34 54.63 2.85
CA ASP A 99 -69.29 55.67 2.74
C ASP A 99 -67.99 55.14 2.09
N LYS A 100 -68.05 53.94 1.48
CA LYS A 100 -66.92 53.27 0.85
C LYS A 100 -66.48 54.02 -0.41
N VAL A 101 -65.28 54.60 -0.38
CA VAL A 101 -64.62 55.18 -1.57
C VAL A 101 -63.73 54.12 -2.20
N VAL A 102 -63.97 53.82 -3.48
CA VAL A 102 -63.18 52.87 -4.27
C VAL A 102 -62.48 53.61 -5.39
N THR A 103 -61.15 53.57 -5.40
CA THR A 103 -60.32 54.24 -6.40
C THR A 103 -59.48 53.19 -7.13
N PRO A 104 -59.82 52.85 -8.39
CA PRO A 104 -58.98 51.98 -9.21
C PRO A 104 -57.80 52.74 -9.80
N SER A 105 -56.68 52.06 -10.00
CA SER A 105 -55.56 52.56 -10.78
C SER A 105 -55.91 52.55 -12.27
N PRO A 106 -55.15 53.26 -13.12
CA PRO A 106 -55.12 52.96 -14.54
C PRO A 106 -54.78 51.48 -14.77
N VAL A 107 -55.27 50.91 -15.88
CA VAL A 107 -54.93 49.55 -16.30
C VAL A 107 -53.46 49.49 -16.73
N ILE A 108 -52.69 48.64 -16.08
CA ILE A 108 -51.26 48.44 -16.29
C ILE A 108 -51.07 47.20 -17.16
N LYS A 109 -50.30 47.33 -18.24
CA LYS A 109 -49.91 46.18 -19.07
C LYS A 109 -48.63 45.54 -18.56
N TYR A 110 -48.63 44.22 -18.41
CA TYR A 110 -47.43 43.44 -18.15
C TYR A 110 -47.33 42.30 -19.17
N GLU A 111 -46.11 41.95 -19.55
CA GLU A 111 -45.86 40.90 -20.53
C GLU A 111 -45.06 39.76 -19.89
N VAL A 112 -45.56 38.54 -20.04
CA VAL A 112 -44.85 37.34 -19.62
C VAL A 112 -44.22 36.72 -20.86
N TRP A 113 -42.89 36.76 -20.93
CA TRP A 113 -42.16 36.16 -22.03
C TRP A 113 -42.03 34.66 -21.86
N GLN A 114 -42.29 33.93 -22.95
CA GLN A 114 -42.01 32.51 -23.01
C GLN A 114 -40.50 32.30 -22.87
N CYS A 115 -40.10 31.70 -21.77
CA CYS A 115 -38.75 31.18 -21.66
C CYS A 115 -38.70 29.80 -22.30
N ILE A 116 -37.55 29.45 -22.89
CA ILE A 116 -37.22 28.04 -23.19
C ILE A 116 -37.01 27.35 -21.84
N THR A 117 -38.09 27.04 -21.13
CA THR A 117 -38.05 26.32 -19.86
C THR A 117 -37.84 24.83 -20.17
N THR A 118 -36.75 24.28 -19.64
CA THR A 118 -36.46 22.84 -19.59
C THR A 118 -37.35 22.11 -18.56
N GLY A 119 -38.62 22.51 -18.44
CA GLY A 119 -39.48 22.15 -17.30
C GLY A 119 -40.95 22.16 -17.64
N ASN A 120 -41.33 21.31 -18.61
CA ASN A 120 -42.63 20.72 -18.93
C ASN A 120 -42.80 20.70 -20.45
N GLY A 121 -43.01 19.51 -20.99
CA GLY A 121 -42.89 19.19 -22.40
C GLY A 121 -43.55 20.20 -23.33
N ILE A 122 -42.72 20.90 -24.10
CA ILE A 122 -43.11 21.31 -25.44
C ILE A 122 -42.69 20.17 -26.35
N GLN A 123 -43.70 19.56 -26.99
CA GLN A 123 -43.54 18.73 -28.17
C GLN A 123 -42.95 19.63 -29.27
N GLY A 124 -41.62 19.80 -29.24
CA GLY A 124 -40.87 20.62 -30.16
C GLY A 124 -40.62 19.86 -31.46
N ASP A 125 -41.16 20.40 -32.54
CA ASP A 125 -41.01 19.94 -33.91
C ASP A 125 -39.52 19.67 -34.27
N ASN A 126 -39.22 18.47 -34.76
CA ASN A 126 -37.91 17.82 -34.87
C ASN A 126 -36.97 18.41 -35.95
N LYS A 127 -36.96 19.72 -36.20
CA LYS A 127 -36.25 20.27 -37.37
C LYS A 127 -34.72 20.31 -37.26
N TYR A 128 -34.12 20.41 -36.07
CA TYR A 128 -32.64 20.50 -35.93
C TYR A 128 -32.11 19.85 -34.63
N PRO A 129 -32.18 18.51 -34.49
CA PRO A 129 -31.80 17.80 -33.25
C PRO A 129 -30.33 17.99 -32.85
N VAL A 130 -29.43 18.12 -33.84
CA VAL A 130 -27.99 18.33 -33.59
C VAL A 130 -27.71 19.69 -32.95
N LEU A 131 -28.43 20.73 -33.36
CA LEU A 131 -28.25 22.08 -32.80
C LEU A 131 -28.74 22.14 -31.35
N ILE A 132 -29.84 21.45 -31.04
CA ILE A 132 -30.39 21.33 -29.68
C ILE A 132 -29.42 20.59 -28.76
N ASP A 133 -28.86 19.46 -29.21
CA ASP A 133 -27.86 18.70 -28.45
C ASP A 133 -26.57 19.52 -28.21
N LEU A 134 -26.11 20.26 -29.23
CA LEU A 134 -24.92 21.11 -29.11
C LEU A 134 -25.13 22.24 -28.09
N ILE A 135 -26.28 22.92 -28.13
CA ILE A 135 -26.61 23.99 -27.17
C ILE A 135 -26.73 23.43 -25.75
N SER A 136 -27.35 22.25 -25.59
CA SER A 136 -27.43 21.56 -24.29
C SER A 136 -26.04 21.25 -23.72
N LYS A 137 -25.15 20.69 -24.53
CA LYS A 137 -23.77 20.40 -24.15
C LYS A 137 -23.01 21.66 -23.76
N VAL A 138 -23.08 22.72 -24.56
CA VAL A 138 -22.41 24.00 -24.28
C VAL A 138 -22.90 24.59 -22.96
N ASN A 139 -24.21 24.60 -22.72
CA ASN A 139 -24.76 25.12 -21.46
C ASN A 139 -24.33 24.30 -20.25
N ASN A 140 -24.27 22.97 -20.37
CA ASN A 140 -23.77 22.13 -19.28
C ASN A 140 -22.28 22.40 -19.01
N THR A 141 -21.47 22.58 -20.06
CA THR A 141 -20.05 22.94 -19.93
C THR A 141 -19.88 24.30 -19.25
N ILE A 142 -20.67 25.32 -19.62
CA ILE A 142 -20.63 26.65 -18.97
C ILE A 142 -21.00 26.54 -17.49
N ARG A 143 -22.02 25.74 -17.15
CA ARG A 143 -22.42 25.52 -15.75
C ARG A 143 -21.31 24.87 -14.93
N ILE A 144 -20.65 23.84 -15.49
CA ILE A 144 -19.51 23.17 -14.84
C ILE A 144 -18.36 24.16 -14.64
N ALA A 145 -18.04 24.99 -15.65
CA ALA A 145 -17.00 26.00 -15.56
C ALA A 145 -17.28 27.05 -14.49
N ASN A 146 -18.52 27.55 -14.40
CA ASN A 146 -18.91 28.53 -13.38
C ASN A 146 -18.84 27.95 -11.96
N ASN A 147 -19.26 26.69 -11.77
CA ASN A 147 -19.12 26.02 -10.47
C ASN A 147 -17.65 25.84 -10.08
N ALA A 148 -16.80 25.43 -11.02
CA ALA A 148 -15.37 25.30 -10.79
C ALA A 148 -14.72 26.65 -10.44
N SER A 149 -15.12 27.73 -11.11
CA SER A 149 -14.65 29.09 -10.82
C SER A 149 -15.07 29.55 -9.42
N ALA A 150 -16.30 29.24 -8.98
CA ALA A 150 -16.76 29.58 -7.64
C ALA A 150 -15.99 28.80 -6.56
N THR A 151 -15.70 27.52 -6.79
CA THR A 151 -14.85 26.72 -5.90
C THR A 151 -13.43 27.28 -5.83
N ALA A 152 -12.84 27.66 -6.97
CA ALA A 152 -11.51 28.25 -7.02
C ALA A 152 -11.42 29.58 -6.24
N ASP A 153 -12.46 30.42 -6.31
CA ASP A 153 -12.53 31.70 -5.59
C ASP A 153 -12.59 31.50 -4.05
N VAL A 154 -13.30 30.45 -3.59
CA VAL A 154 -13.31 30.06 -2.18
C VAL A 154 -11.92 29.56 -1.73
N SER A 155 -11.28 28.71 -2.54
CA SER A 155 -9.93 28.22 -2.24
C SER A 155 -8.89 29.34 -2.23
N LEU A 156 -8.99 30.32 -3.12
CA LEU A 156 -8.11 31.51 -3.14
C LEU A 156 -8.28 32.37 -1.89
N LYS A 157 -9.52 32.59 -1.43
CA LYS A 157 -9.80 33.30 -0.17
C LYS A 157 -9.25 32.57 1.04
N GLN A 158 -9.29 31.24 1.04
CA GLN A 158 -8.72 30.43 2.10
C GLN A 158 -7.19 30.45 2.09
N ALA A 159 -6.56 30.38 0.91
CA ALA A 159 -5.12 30.53 0.76
C ALA A 159 -4.62 31.91 1.22
N ALA A 160 -5.36 32.98 0.93
CA ALA A 160 -5.04 34.32 1.39
C ALA A 160 -5.02 34.43 2.94
N ARG A 161 -5.97 33.78 3.63
CA ARG A 161 -5.99 33.72 5.11
C ARG A 161 -4.80 32.94 5.67
N MET A 162 -4.44 31.82 5.04
CA MET A 162 -3.27 31.03 5.46
C MET A 162 -1.97 31.82 5.30
N ILE A 163 -1.84 32.62 4.24
CA ILE A 163 -0.68 33.51 4.04
C ILE A 163 -0.61 34.55 5.17
N GLU A 164 -1.74 35.16 5.53
CA GLU A 164 -1.81 36.12 6.64
C GLU A 164 -1.43 35.50 8.00
N GLU A 165 -1.85 34.26 8.27
CA GLU A 165 -1.44 33.52 9.46
C GLU A 165 0.05 33.18 9.49
N VAL A 166 0.62 32.82 8.33
CA VAL A 166 2.07 32.58 8.19
C VAL A 166 2.85 33.87 8.40
N ASP A 167 2.45 34.99 7.82
CA ASP A 167 3.10 36.29 8.02
C ASP A 167 3.07 36.73 9.49
N ASN A 168 1.93 36.57 10.16
CA ASN A 168 1.81 36.84 11.60
C ASN A 168 2.72 35.95 12.44
N THR A 169 2.90 34.68 12.04
CA THR A 169 3.82 33.76 12.70
C THR A 169 5.28 34.14 12.45
N LEU A 170 5.61 34.59 11.23
CA LEU A 170 6.94 35.06 10.86
C LEU A 170 7.34 36.32 11.65
N ILE A 171 6.40 37.26 11.83
CA ILE A 171 6.60 38.45 12.66
C ILE A 171 6.89 38.06 14.12
N LYS A 172 6.14 37.10 14.69
CA LYS A 172 6.40 36.59 16.04
C LYS A 172 7.77 35.92 16.14
N ALA A 173 8.14 35.10 15.15
CA ALA A 173 9.45 34.44 15.11
C ALA A 173 10.60 35.46 15.02
N ASN A 174 10.48 36.49 14.17
CA ASN A 174 11.46 37.55 14.07
C ASN A 174 11.61 38.36 15.36
N ASN A 175 10.51 38.65 16.05
CA ASN A 175 10.56 39.31 17.36
C ASN A 175 11.29 38.43 18.40
N THR A 176 11.05 37.13 18.41
CA THR A 176 11.76 36.17 19.27
C THR A 176 13.25 36.06 18.92
N ILE A 177 13.60 36.03 17.63
CA ILE A 177 15.00 36.02 17.17
C ILE A 177 15.72 37.30 17.61
N ASN A 178 15.08 38.47 17.47
CA ASN A 178 15.65 39.74 17.90
C ASN A 178 15.85 39.77 19.43
N ALA A 179 14.89 39.28 20.21
CA ALA A 179 15.03 39.14 21.66
C ALA A 179 16.17 38.16 22.04
N THR A 180 16.31 37.06 21.30
CA THR A 180 17.39 36.06 21.50
C THR A 180 18.76 36.63 21.15
N ASN A 181 18.86 37.43 20.09
CA ASN A 181 20.10 38.10 19.71
C ASN A 181 20.51 39.16 20.75
N ASN A 182 19.56 39.94 21.27
CA ASN A 182 19.85 40.88 22.36
C ASN A 182 20.34 40.13 23.62
N ALA A 183 19.68 39.04 24.00
CA ALA A 183 20.11 38.20 25.12
C ALA A 183 21.48 37.54 24.88
N LYS A 184 21.78 37.18 23.63
CA LYS A 184 23.08 36.64 23.22
C LYS A 184 24.17 37.71 23.33
N ASP A 185 23.90 38.95 22.93
CA ASP A 185 24.86 40.05 23.03
C ASP A 185 25.10 40.43 24.49
N GLU A 186 24.07 40.43 25.32
CA GLU A 186 24.18 40.55 26.78
C GLU A 186 25.02 39.42 27.38
N ALA A 187 24.79 38.17 26.97
CA ALA A 187 25.58 37.02 27.41
C ALA A 187 27.03 37.06 26.91
N LEU A 188 27.29 37.59 25.72
CA LEU A 188 28.64 37.78 25.19
C LEU A 188 29.39 38.83 26.01
N ASN A 189 28.73 39.95 26.31
CA ASN A 189 29.28 40.99 27.18
C ASN A 189 29.57 40.45 28.59
N ALA A 190 28.64 39.67 29.16
CA ALA A 190 28.83 39.00 30.45
C ALA A 190 29.97 37.96 30.40
N ALA A 191 30.14 37.24 29.29
CA ALA A 191 31.23 36.28 29.09
C ALA A 191 32.60 36.97 28.97
N ASP A 192 32.66 38.14 28.33
CA ASP A 192 33.89 38.94 28.24
C ASP A 192 34.23 39.62 29.58
N GLU A 193 33.23 40.00 30.37
CA GLU A 193 33.42 40.40 31.77
C GLU A 193 33.88 39.23 32.64
N ALA A 194 33.32 38.03 32.44
CA ALA A 194 33.73 36.81 33.13
C ALA A 194 35.16 36.40 32.75
N LYS A 195 35.57 36.53 31.48
CA LYS A 195 36.98 36.33 31.07
C LYS A 195 37.91 37.33 31.72
N LYS A 196 37.51 38.61 31.84
CA LYS A 196 38.27 39.62 32.58
C LYS A 196 38.36 39.29 34.08
N ALA A 197 37.30 38.74 34.67
CA ALA A 197 37.29 38.29 36.07
C ALA A 197 38.14 37.02 36.30
N ILE A 198 38.10 36.06 35.38
CA ILE A 198 38.95 34.86 35.38
C ILE A 198 40.43 35.23 35.23
N ALA A 199 40.74 36.20 34.34
CA ALA A 199 42.08 36.76 34.19
C ALA A 199 42.55 37.57 35.42
N ALA A 200 41.62 38.10 36.22
CA ALA A 200 41.88 38.82 37.47
C ALA A 200 42.08 37.90 38.70
N GLY A 201 41.98 36.58 38.52
CA GLY A 201 42.40 35.60 39.52
C GLY A 201 41.32 35.25 40.56
N THR A 202 40.74 34.06 40.42
CA THR A 202 40.22 33.32 41.58
C THR A 202 40.29 31.81 41.32
N GLN A 203 41.35 31.24 41.89
CA GLN A 203 41.57 29.86 42.33
C GLN A 203 40.75 28.71 41.70
N ASP A 204 41.35 28.20 40.63
CA ASP A 204 41.22 26.85 40.08
C ASP A 204 41.83 25.78 41.02
N LEU A 205 41.17 25.44 42.13
CA LEU A 205 41.65 24.35 43.00
C LEU A 205 40.58 23.33 43.46
N GLU A 206 39.29 23.67 43.48
CA GLU A 206 38.26 22.75 44.01
C GLU A 206 37.65 21.79 42.97
N VAL A 207 37.85 22.03 41.67
CA VAL A 207 37.23 21.20 40.61
C VAL A 207 38.03 19.93 40.28
N LYS A 208 39.26 19.80 40.76
CA LYS A 208 40.12 18.63 40.47
C LYS A 208 39.74 17.36 41.24
N ASN A 209 39.20 17.47 42.45
CA ASN A 209 38.91 16.29 43.28
C ASN A 209 37.57 15.60 42.97
N ALA A 210 36.72 16.20 42.12
CA ALA A 210 35.42 15.62 41.74
C ALA A 210 35.48 14.72 40.48
N ARG A 211 36.64 14.62 39.79
CA ARG A 211 36.78 13.83 38.55
C ARG A 211 37.18 12.38 38.84
N GLY A 212 36.20 11.60 39.28
CA GLY A 212 36.32 10.15 39.35
C GLY A 212 36.62 9.52 37.99
N LYS A 213 37.73 8.78 37.92
CA LYS A 213 38.11 7.72 36.98
C LYS A 213 38.40 8.07 35.51
N TYR A 214 38.22 9.30 35.04
CA TYR A 214 38.64 9.70 33.69
C TYR A 214 39.17 11.14 33.67
N GLU A 215 40.40 11.33 33.19
CA GLU A 215 41.19 12.56 33.35
C GLU A 215 40.73 13.69 32.42
N SER A 216 40.15 13.39 31.25
CA SER A 216 39.61 14.39 30.32
C SER A 216 38.31 13.97 29.62
N LEU A 217 37.62 14.96 29.03
CA LEU A 217 36.47 14.70 28.14
C LEU A 217 36.89 13.85 26.93
N ASN A 218 38.12 14.03 26.45
CA ASN A 218 38.70 13.25 25.35
C ASN A 218 38.90 11.78 25.74
N ASP A 219 39.33 11.48 26.97
CA ASP A 219 39.53 10.09 27.41
C ASP A 219 38.21 9.33 27.53
N ARG A 220 37.15 10.04 27.92
CA ARG A 220 35.78 9.49 27.93
C ARG A 220 35.23 9.29 26.53
N LEU A 221 35.52 10.20 25.59
CA LEU A 221 35.14 10.07 24.19
C LEU A 221 35.85 8.87 23.55
N ASN A 222 37.15 8.72 23.80
CA ASN A 222 37.99 7.66 23.26
C ASN A 222 37.68 6.28 23.85
N ALA A 223 37.36 6.19 25.16
CA ALA A 223 36.90 4.95 25.77
C ALA A 223 35.51 4.54 25.24
N LEU A 224 34.61 5.51 25.03
CA LEU A 224 33.30 5.26 24.43
C LEU A 224 33.43 4.86 22.96
N ASP A 225 34.38 5.41 22.20
CA ASP A 225 34.66 5.01 20.82
C ASP A 225 35.18 3.57 20.75
N LYS A 226 36.00 3.16 21.72
CA LYS A 226 36.56 1.81 21.83
C LYS A 226 35.53 0.77 22.29
N ASP A 227 34.60 1.15 23.16
CA ASP A 227 33.47 0.29 23.56
C ASP A 227 32.38 0.24 22.47
N LEU A 228 32.23 1.30 21.67
CA LEU A 228 31.30 1.35 20.53
C LEU A 228 31.84 0.60 19.29
N LEU A 229 33.16 0.56 19.09
CA LEU A 229 33.82 -0.32 18.11
C LEU A 229 33.67 -1.80 18.48
N LYS A 230 33.56 -2.12 19.78
CA LYS A 230 33.20 -3.45 20.26
C LYS A 230 31.69 -3.74 20.19
N SER A 231 30.84 -2.70 20.19
CA SER A 231 29.39 -2.83 20.04
C SER A 231 28.89 -2.69 18.59
N LYS A 232 29.81 -2.56 17.62
CA LYS A 232 29.56 -2.41 16.18
C LYS A 232 30.35 -3.44 15.37
N GLU A 233 30.18 -4.71 15.67
CA GLU A 233 29.93 -5.56 14.51
C GLU A 233 28.54 -5.15 14.01
N ILE A 234 28.48 -4.58 12.81
CA ILE A 234 27.31 -4.76 11.92
C ILE A 234 26.82 -6.18 12.22
N SER A 235 25.54 -6.41 12.54
CA SER A 235 25.03 -7.77 12.74
C SER A 235 25.17 -8.55 11.42
N ILE A 236 26.37 -9.04 11.15
CA ILE A 236 26.73 -9.88 10.02
C ILE A 236 26.33 -11.26 10.48
N ILE A 237 25.14 -11.67 10.08
CA ILE A 237 24.65 -13.02 10.36
C ILE A 237 25.11 -13.87 9.17
N PRO A 238 26.11 -14.75 9.32
CA PRO A 238 26.43 -15.72 8.30
C PRO A 238 25.32 -16.78 8.27
N VAL A 239 24.73 -16.97 7.10
CA VAL A 239 23.69 -17.98 6.87
C VAL A 239 24.24 -19.01 5.90
N THR A 240 24.06 -20.29 6.22
CA THR A 240 24.31 -21.41 5.32
C THR A 240 23.05 -22.25 5.24
N THR A 241 22.54 -22.49 4.04
CA THR A 241 21.36 -23.32 3.82
C THR A 241 21.55 -24.22 2.60
N GLU A 242 21.01 -25.43 2.67
CA GLU A 242 20.87 -26.34 1.51
C GLU A 242 19.41 -26.42 1.04
N SER A 243 18.54 -25.59 1.61
CA SER A 243 17.15 -25.43 1.20
C SER A 243 16.98 -24.25 0.24
N ASN A 244 16.01 -24.37 -0.66
CA ASN A 244 15.53 -23.32 -1.53
C ASN A 244 14.88 -22.21 -0.72
N PHE A 245 14.48 -22.44 0.53
CA PHE A 245 13.79 -21.47 1.35
C PHE A 245 14.37 -21.45 2.75
N VAL A 246 14.79 -20.27 3.19
CA VAL A 246 15.18 -20.05 4.58
C VAL A 246 14.62 -18.72 5.07
N THR A 247 14.05 -18.73 6.26
CA THR A 247 13.70 -17.51 6.99
C THR A 247 14.90 -17.11 7.83
N VAL A 248 15.40 -15.90 7.59
CA VAL A 248 16.46 -15.30 8.40
C VAL A 248 15.79 -14.38 9.42
N GLU A 249 15.94 -14.72 10.69
CA GLU A 249 15.44 -13.94 11.82
C GLU A 249 16.43 -12.83 12.20
N GLU A 250 15.94 -11.81 12.90
CA GLU A 250 16.72 -10.65 13.35
C GLU A 250 17.38 -9.84 12.21
N THR A 251 16.78 -9.86 11.02
CA THR A 251 17.26 -9.06 9.89
C THR A 251 16.95 -7.58 10.11
N SER A 252 17.84 -6.71 9.66
CA SER A 252 17.57 -5.27 9.57
C SER A 252 17.39 -4.89 8.10
N ASN A 253 16.62 -3.83 7.84
CA ASN A 253 16.48 -3.26 6.49
C ASN A 253 17.89 -3.00 5.94
N GLY A 254 18.34 -3.77 4.96
CA GLY A 254 19.76 -4.11 4.79
C GLY A 254 20.05 -4.68 3.42
N TYR A 255 21.14 -5.42 3.27
CA TYR A 255 21.38 -6.26 2.10
C TYR A 255 22.01 -7.59 2.51
N PHE A 256 21.69 -8.62 1.74
CA PHE A 256 22.47 -9.84 1.67
C PHE A 256 23.70 -9.56 0.80
N GLU A 257 24.87 -9.75 1.38
CA GLU A 257 26.17 -9.68 0.70
C GLU A 257 26.84 -11.05 0.68
N ASP A 258 27.87 -11.17 -0.15
CA ASP A 258 28.67 -12.39 -0.29
C ASP A 258 27.80 -13.63 -0.58
N VAL A 259 26.74 -13.44 -1.38
CA VAL A 259 25.83 -14.52 -1.78
C VAL A 259 26.57 -15.51 -2.65
N LYS A 260 27.04 -16.60 -2.04
CA LYS A 260 27.70 -17.70 -2.73
C LYS A 260 26.74 -18.87 -2.93
N LEU A 261 26.71 -19.38 -4.16
CA LEU A 261 25.94 -20.56 -4.56
C LEU A 261 26.92 -21.67 -4.94
N GLU A 262 26.80 -22.83 -4.30
CA GLU A 262 27.56 -24.03 -4.59
C GLU A 262 26.66 -25.02 -5.34
N GLY A 263 27.17 -25.47 -6.48
CA GLY A 263 26.48 -26.43 -7.33
C GLY A 263 26.42 -27.81 -6.70
N ARG A 264 25.48 -28.60 -7.21
CA ARG A 264 25.18 -29.93 -6.69
C ARG A 264 24.76 -30.81 -7.84
N THR A 265 25.13 -32.08 -7.80
CA THR A 265 24.68 -33.07 -8.79
C THR A 265 24.16 -34.31 -8.09
N LEU A 266 22.94 -34.70 -8.41
CA LEU A 266 22.29 -35.85 -7.79
C LEU A 266 21.92 -36.86 -8.86
N ASN A 267 22.13 -38.15 -8.55
CA ASN A 267 21.72 -39.26 -9.39
C ASN A 267 20.51 -39.94 -8.75
N ASN A 268 19.34 -39.86 -9.40
CA ASN A 268 18.19 -40.65 -9.00
C ASN A 268 18.44 -42.12 -9.34
N ILE A 269 18.74 -42.93 -8.32
CA ILE A 269 19.05 -44.36 -8.50
C ILE A 269 17.79 -45.20 -8.79
N LEU A 270 16.61 -44.57 -8.80
CA LEU A 270 15.32 -45.15 -9.18
C LEU A 270 14.72 -44.49 -10.45
N PRO A 271 15.43 -44.47 -11.60
CA PRO A 271 14.98 -43.70 -12.77
C PRO A 271 13.70 -44.25 -13.42
N ASN A 272 13.35 -45.52 -13.22
CA ASN A 272 12.17 -46.16 -13.81
C ASN A 272 11.32 -46.90 -12.77
N ASN A 273 10.85 -46.16 -11.77
CA ASN A 273 10.04 -46.68 -10.66
C ASN A 273 8.57 -46.93 -11.06
N LYS A 274 8.31 -47.74 -12.10
CA LYS A 274 6.93 -48.13 -12.42
C LYS A 274 6.32 -48.90 -11.25
N LEU A 275 5.46 -48.20 -10.49
CA LEU A 275 4.73 -48.75 -9.36
C LEU A 275 3.75 -49.81 -9.87
N ARG A 276 3.58 -50.90 -9.11
CA ARG A 276 2.57 -51.92 -9.41
C ARG A 276 1.56 -52.02 -8.29
N ALA A 277 0.29 -52.14 -8.67
CA ALA A 277 -0.79 -52.51 -7.75
C ALA A 277 -0.49 -53.87 -7.15
N SER A 278 -0.40 -53.93 -5.83
CA SER A 278 -0.60 -55.18 -5.12
C SER A 278 -2.05 -55.21 -4.64
N ASN A 279 -2.75 -56.31 -4.87
CA ASN A 279 -4.18 -56.43 -4.56
C ASN A 279 -4.44 -56.15 -3.07
N GLY A 280 -4.96 -54.96 -2.78
CA GLY A 280 -5.81 -54.68 -1.62
C GLY A 280 -5.18 -54.05 -0.39
N THR A 281 -4.16 -53.17 -0.48
CA THR A 281 -3.92 -52.15 0.58
C THR A 281 -2.87 -51.10 0.23
N ASN A 282 -1.80 -51.47 -0.50
CA ASN A 282 -0.64 -50.61 -0.79
C ASN A 282 -0.08 -50.89 -2.20
N PHE A 283 0.74 -49.98 -2.74
CA PHE A 283 1.50 -50.22 -3.96
C PHE A 283 2.95 -50.53 -3.61
N ILE A 284 3.54 -51.49 -4.33
CA ILE A 284 4.86 -52.03 -4.03
C ILE A 284 5.76 -51.80 -5.24
N ILE A 285 6.91 -51.16 -5.05
CA ILE A 285 8.05 -51.44 -5.93
C ILE A 285 8.60 -52.78 -5.47
N ASN A 286 8.12 -53.85 -6.10
CA ASN A 286 8.66 -55.19 -5.89
C ASN A 286 9.77 -55.39 -6.92
N LYS A 287 11.00 -55.11 -6.51
CA LYS A 287 12.17 -55.21 -7.36
C LYS A 287 13.27 -55.95 -6.60
N PRO A 288 13.79 -57.06 -7.14
CA PRO A 288 14.95 -57.71 -6.56
C PRO A 288 16.18 -56.80 -6.66
N TRP A 289 17.11 -56.95 -5.70
CA TRP A 289 18.33 -56.14 -5.53
C TRP A 289 19.12 -55.90 -6.82
N ASN A 290 19.20 -56.91 -7.69
CA ASN A 290 19.92 -56.86 -8.97
C ASN A 290 19.35 -55.84 -9.96
N GLU A 291 18.11 -55.38 -9.79
CA GLU A 291 17.54 -54.29 -10.59
C GLU A 291 17.88 -52.89 -10.04
N PHE A 292 18.32 -52.79 -8.79
CA PHE A 292 18.75 -51.54 -8.12
C PHE A 292 20.27 -51.37 -8.09
N SER A 293 20.96 -51.79 -9.16
CA SER A 293 22.42 -52.04 -9.28
C SER A 293 23.44 -51.01 -8.73
N ASN A 294 23.00 -49.91 -8.11
CA ASN A 294 23.80 -48.81 -7.57
C ASN A 294 23.60 -48.54 -6.06
N ILE A 295 22.76 -49.31 -5.34
CA ILE A 295 22.64 -49.18 -3.88
C ILE A 295 23.87 -49.80 -3.20
N LYS A 296 24.40 -49.16 -2.16
CA LYS A 296 25.61 -49.55 -1.42
C LYS A 296 25.24 -50.03 0.00
N PRO A 297 26.02 -50.94 0.62
CA PRO A 297 25.83 -51.33 2.03
C PRO A 297 26.17 -50.18 2.97
N ASN A 298 25.56 -50.16 4.16
CA ASN A 298 25.81 -49.15 5.22
C ASN A 298 25.74 -47.70 4.73
N THR A 299 24.90 -47.42 3.75
CA THR A 299 24.86 -46.13 3.05
C THR A 299 23.51 -45.46 3.26
N LYS A 300 23.54 -44.16 3.48
CA LYS A 300 22.32 -43.35 3.64
C LYS A 300 21.74 -42.97 2.28
N TYR A 301 20.43 -42.99 2.20
CA TYR A 301 19.68 -42.55 1.03
C TYR A 301 18.53 -41.65 1.43
N CYS A 302 18.44 -40.49 0.80
CA CYS A 302 17.28 -39.62 0.89
C CYS A 302 16.25 -40.04 -0.15
N ILE A 303 14.99 -40.12 0.28
CA ILE A 303 13.85 -40.53 -0.53
C ILE A 303 12.79 -39.44 -0.49
N LYS A 304 12.25 -39.09 -1.65
CA LYS A 304 11.10 -38.20 -1.78
C LYS A 304 10.07 -38.75 -2.76
N ILE A 305 8.81 -38.72 -2.34
CA ILE A 305 7.66 -39.09 -3.16
C ILE A 305 7.01 -37.82 -3.70
N PHE A 306 6.90 -37.76 -5.02
CA PHE A 306 6.15 -36.75 -5.75
C PHE A 306 4.77 -37.31 -6.06
N ASP A 307 3.80 -36.84 -5.30
CA ASP A 307 2.40 -37.22 -5.43
C ASP A 307 1.56 -36.02 -5.87
N PRO A 308 1.21 -35.92 -7.17
CA PRO A 308 0.43 -34.80 -7.67
C PRO A 308 -1.04 -34.82 -7.21
N PHE A 309 -1.51 -35.89 -6.59
CA PHE A 309 -2.90 -36.04 -6.14
C PHE A 309 -3.07 -35.86 -4.63
N GLY A 310 -1.99 -35.89 -3.86
CA GLY A 310 -2.02 -35.77 -2.40
C GLY A 310 -2.78 -36.93 -1.73
N VAL A 311 -2.65 -38.13 -2.27
CA VAL A 311 -3.26 -39.38 -1.81
C VAL A 311 -2.27 -40.30 -1.08
N VAL A 312 -0.97 -40.02 -1.11
CA VAL A 312 0.08 -40.71 -0.35
C VAL A 312 0.18 -40.12 1.05
N ASP A 313 0.16 -40.98 2.06
CA ASP A 313 0.46 -40.61 3.45
C ASP A 313 1.93 -40.83 3.78
N SER A 314 2.41 -42.02 3.44
CA SER A 314 3.67 -42.52 3.95
C SER A 314 4.30 -43.58 3.05
N PHE A 315 5.57 -43.87 3.28
CA PHE A 315 6.25 -45.01 2.68
C PHE A 315 7.02 -45.84 3.70
N TRP A 316 7.34 -47.06 3.27
CA TRP A 316 8.13 -48.00 4.05
C TRP A 316 9.11 -48.76 3.14
N ALA A 317 10.40 -48.67 3.46
CA ALA A 317 11.46 -49.41 2.76
C ALA A 317 11.83 -50.68 3.55
N HIS A 318 11.05 -51.74 3.40
CA HIS A 318 11.27 -53.01 4.10
C HIS A 318 12.49 -53.76 3.53
N THR A 319 13.22 -54.45 4.42
CA THR A 319 14.48 -55.20 4.23
C THR A 319 15.70 -54.43 3.74
N LEU A 320 15.54 -53.23 3.16
CA LEU A 320 16.62 -52.33 2.75
C LEU A 320 17.33 -51.69 3.95
N SER A 321 16.58 -51.27 4.98
CA SER A 321 17.10 -50.42 6.05
C SER A 321 17.41 -51.15 7.37
N VAL A 322 18.34 -50.58 8.15
CA VAL A 322 18.67 -51.02 9.52
C VAL A 322 17.54 -50.66 10.50
N GLU A 323 16.90 -49.51 10.30
CA GLU A 323 15.73 -49.07 11.08
C GLU A 323 14.44 -49.23 10.29
N ILE A 324 13.42 -49.78 10.93
CA ILE A 324 12.09 -50.01 10.37
C ILE A 324 11.19 -48.88 10.85
N ALA A 325 10.96 -47.88 10.02
CA ALA A 325 10.02 -46.79 10.31
C ALA A 325 9.19 -46.43 9.08
N THR A 326 7.89 -46.25 9.28
CA THR A 326 7.01 -45.60 8.33
C THR A 326 7.37 -44.12 8.31
N MET A 327 7.73 -43.60 7.13
CA MET A 327 8.10 -42.20 6.92
C MET A 327 6.96 -41.49 6.20
N GLY A 328 6.85 -40.16 6.31
CA GLY A 328 5.89 -39.40 5.50
C GLY A 328 6.22 -39.47 4.00
N THR A 329 5.89 -38.45 3.22
CA THR A 329 6.24 -38.42 1.78
C THR A 329 7.73 -38.16 1.50
N GLU A 330 8.55 -37.97 2.54
CA GLU A 330 10.00 -37.81 2.47
C GLU A 330 10.70 -38.44 3.68
N GLY A 331 11.93 -38.91 3.51
CA GLY A 331 12.69 -39.53 4.60
C GLY A 331 14.11 -39.94 4.22
N VAL A 332 14.86 -40.41 5.21
CA VAL A 332 16.23 -40.92 5.04
C VAL A 332 16.30 -42.34 5.55
N ILE A 333 16.77 -43.27 4.73
CA ILE A 333 17.02 -44.65 5.14
C ILE A 333 18.52 -44.93 5.17
N THR A 334 18.96 -45.80 6.08
CA THR A 334 20.34 -46.34 6.09
C THR A 334 20.29 -47.80 5.70
N THR A 335 20.97 -48.18 4.63
CA THR A 335 20.99 -49.56 4.15
C THR A 335 21.75 -50.49 5.09
N LYS A 336 21.40 -51.77 5.09
CA LYS A 336 22.07 -52.81 5.89
C LYS A 336 23.52 -53.04 5.44
N SER A 337 24.31 -53.64 6.32
CA SER A 337 25.69 -54.06 6.05
C SER A 337 25.78 -55.22 5.06
N ASP A 338 24.83 -56.15 5.12
CA ASP A 338 24.67 -57.26 4.19
C ASP A 338 23.39 -57.10 3.38
N LEU A 339 23.55 -57.04 2.07
CA LEU A 339 22.48 -56.85 1.09
C LEU A 339 22.20 -58.14 0.29
N SER A 340 22.96 -59.21 0.52
CA SER A 340 22.94 -60.46 -0.26
C SER A 340 21.67 -61.31 -0.08
N THR A 341 20.90 -61.05 0.98
CA THR A 341 19.69 -61.82 1.35
C THR A 341 18.39 -61.00 1.29
N ALA A 342 18.45 -59.72 0.88
CA ALA A 342 17.31 -58.81 0.95
C ALA A 342 16.51 -58.77 -0.37
N THR A 343 15.35 -59.43 -0.42
CA THR A 343 14.25 -58.95 -1.30
C THR A 343 13.75 -57.64 -0.73
N SER A 344 14.11 -56.54 -1.38
CA SER A 344 13.78 -55.17 -1.02
C SER A 344 12.37 -54.80 -1.45
N TYR A 345 11.58 -54.32 -0.49
CA TYR A 345 10.23 -53.83 -0.79
C TYR A 345 10.14 -52.36 -0.44
N PHE A 346 9.71 -51.55 -1.40
CA PHE A 346 9.33 -50.18 -1.15
C PHE A 346 7.80 -50.09 -1.24
N HIS A 347 7.16 -49.94 -0.08
CA HIS A 347 5.72 -49.81 0.05
C HIS A 347 5.34 -48.33 0.13
N VAL A 348 4.34 -47.94 -0.65
CA VAL A 348 3.71 -46.62 -0.54
C VAL A 348 2.28 -46.80 -0.03
N TYR A 349 1.96 -46.08 1.04
CA TYR A 349 0.70 -46.15 1.76
C TYR A 349 -0.20 -44.97 1.40
N PRO A 350 -1.51 -45.20 1.21
CA PRO A 350 -2.45 -44.12 0.98
C PRO A 350 -2.80 -43.38 2.28
N ASN A 351 -3.28 -42.15 2.15
CA ASN A 351 -3.83 -41.35 3.25
C ASN A 351 -5.26 -41.70 3.65
N THR A 352 -5.74 -42.85 3.21
CA THR A 352 -7.04 -43.38 3.56
C THR A 352 -6.91 -44.81 4.05
N LYS A 353 -7.95 -45.29 4.72
CA LYS A 353 -8.05 -46.69 5.14
C LYS A 353 -8.64 -47.59 4.03
N ASP A 354 -8.88 -47.04 2.84
CA ASP A 354 -9.45 -47.80 1.73
C ASP A 354 -8.38 -48.70 1.10
N PRO A 355 -8.57 -50.03 1.05
CA PRO A 355 -7.64 -50.96 0.43
C PRO A 355 -7.45 -50.77 -1.09
N ASN A 356 -8.30 -49.98 -1.76
CA ASN A 356 -8.22 -49.61 -3.18
C ASN A 356 -7.95 -48.12 -3.40
N ALA A 357 -7.34 -47.44 -2.43
CA ALA A 357 -7.21 -45.98 -2.42
C ALA A 357 -6.47 -45.37 -3.63
N PHE A 358 -5.58 -46.11 -4.30
CA PHE A 358 -4.97 -45.61 -5.54
C PHE A 358 -5.58 -46.24 -6.78
N THR A 359 -6.01 -45.38 -7.69
CA THR A 359 -6.34 -45.70 -9.07
C THR A 359 -5.08 -46.00 -9.88
N GLN A 360 -5.21 -46.74 -10.99
CA GLN A 360 -4.08 -46.99 -11.89
C GLN A 360 -3.46 -45.68 -12.43
N GLU A 361 -4.28 -44.66 -12.69
CA GLU A 361 -3.81 -43.35 -13.11
C GLU A 361 -2.90 -42.68 -12.05
N GLN A 362 -3.29 -42.77 -10.78
CA GLN A 362 -2.48 -42.23 -9.68
C GLN A 362 -1.13 -42.94 -9.58
N VAL A 363 -1.15 -44.26 -9.73
CA VAL A 363 0.02 -45.13 -9.64
C VAL A 363 1.02 -44.87 -10.77
N ASP A 364 0.51 -44.59 -11.97
CA ASP A 364 1.32 -44.26 -13.14
C ASP A 364 1.96 -42.85 -13.04
N LYS A 365 1.40 -41.96 -12.22
CA LYS A 365 1.82 -40.55 -12.09
C LYS A 365 2.54 -40.21 -10.78
N ILE A 366 2.46 -41.06 -9.75
CA ILE A 366 3.27 -40.93 -8.53
C ILE A 366 4.71 -41.31 -8.87
N GLN A 367 5.65 -40.45 -8.50
CA GLN A 367 7.06 -40.61 -8.82
C GLN A 367 7.91 -40.61 -7.55
N ILE A 368 9.05 -41.31 -7.59
CA ILE A 368 9.93 -41.46 -6.43
C ILE A 368 11.34 -41.08 -6.87
N VAL A 369 11.97 -40.24 -6.07
CA VAL A 369 13.39 -39.93 -6.18
C VAL A 369 14.09 -40.57 -4.98
N MET A 370 15.15 -41.32 -5.26
CA MET A 370 16.06 -41.86 -4.26
C MET A 370 17.49 -41.50 -4.65
N ILE A 371 18.21 -40.89 -3.73
CA ILE A 371 19.56 -40.35 -3.95
C ILE A 371 20.45 -40.73 -2.78
N GLU A 372 21.73 -40.98 -3.06
CA GLU A 372 22.74 -41.27 -2.04
C GLU A 372 23.02 -40.02 -1.19
N GLY A 373 23.11 -40.18 0.13
CA GLY A 373 23.45 -39.13 1.08
C GLY A 373 22.44 -38.92 2.21
N GLU A 374 22.69 -37.89 3.00
CA GLU A 374 21.80 -37.39 4.06
C GLU A 374 20.52 -36.76 3.48
N LYS A 375 19.66 -36.18 4.32
CA LYS A 375 18.45 -35.49 3.87
C LYS A 375 18.83 -34.38 2.89
N GLN A 376 18.32 -34.48 1.67
CA GLN A 376 18.49 -33.47 0.62
C GLN A 376 17.15 -32.88 0.24
N GLU A 377 17.17 -31.60 -0.09
CA GLU A 377 15.98 -30.95 -0.60
C GLU A 377 15.84 -31.16 -2.10
N ILE A 378 14.80 -31.90 -2.48
CA ILE A 378 14.44 -32.16 -3.87
C ILE A 378 13.13 -31.45 -4.15
N ASN A 379 13.14 -30.48 -5.06
CA ASN A 379 12.01 -29.58 -5.30
C ASN A 379 11.02 -30.10 -6.35
N SER A 380 11.47 -30.96 -7.26
CA SER A 380 10.65 -31.60 -8.28
C SER A 380 11.26 -32.94 -8.71
N TYR A 381 10.45 -33.80 -9.34
CA TYR A 381 10.92 -35.07 -9.85
C TYR A 381 11.93 -34.89 -10.99
N PHE A 382 12.92 -35.78 -11.05
CA PHE A 382 13.82 -35.95 -12.17
C PHE A 382 14.20 -37.43 -12.35
N GLU A 383 14.41 -37.82 -13.59
CA GLU A 383 14.98 -39.12 -13.97
C GLU A 383 16.50 -38.95 -14.18
N GLY A 384 17.31 -39.91 -13.70
CA GLY A 384 18.76 -39.95 -13.93
C GLY A 384 19.56 -38.90 -13.15
N VAL A 385 20.61 -38.34 -13.78
CA VAL A 385 21.43 -37.26 -13.20
C VAL A 385 20.78 -35.89 -13.39
N LYS A 386 20.81 -35.07 -12.35
CA LYS A 386 20.32 -33.68 -12.38
C LYS A 386 21.23 -32.78 -11.56
N SER A 387 21.39 -31.54 -12.01
CA SER A 387 22.16 -30.49 -11.34
C SER A 387 21.33 -29.22 -11.12
N VAL A 388 21.87 -28.30 -10.33
CA VAL A 388 21.22 -27.01 -10.04
C VAL A 388 21.03 -26.21 -11.32
N GLY A 389 19.80 -25.79 -11.58
CA GLY A 389 19.43 -25.05 -12.78
C GLY A 389 19.07 -25.90 -13.99
N ASP A 390 19.11 -27.24 -13.92
CA ASP A 390 18.74 -28.07 -15.05
C ASP A 390 17.24 -28.08 -15.32
N GLY A 391 16.85 -27.97 -16.59
CA GLY A 391 15.44 -28.03 -17.01
C GLY A 391 14.58 -26.86 -16.55
N VAL A 392 15.21 -25.75 -16.14
CA VAL A 392 14.55 -24.46 -15.90
C VAL A 392 15.15 -23.38 -16.79
N ASP A 393 14.32 -22.43 -17.20
CA ASP A 393 14.74 -21.32 -18.06
C ASP A 393 15.66 -20.33 -17.33
N GLU A 394 15.51 -20.21 -16.02
CA GLU A 394 16.22 -19.24 -15.18
C GLU A 394 16.52 -19.81 -13.80
N ILE A 395 17.68 -19.44 -13.24
CA ILE A 395 17.93 -19.54 -11.80
C ILE A 395 17.67 -18.17 -11.20
N VAL A 396 16.89 -18.11 -10.13
CA VAL A 396 16.54 -16.84 -9.49
C VAL A 396 16.74 -16.88 -7.99
N VAL A 397 17.48 -15.91 -7.46
CA VAL A 397 17.60 -15.65 -6.02
C VAL A 397 16.67 -14.51 -5.64
N THR A 398 15.93 -14.67 -4.54
CA THR A 398 14.87 -13.75 -4.13
C THR A 398 14.92 -13.50 -2.63
N SER A 399 14.69 -12.27 -2.20
CA SER A 399 14.39 -11.92 -0.81
C SER A 399 12.99 -11.33 -0.67
N MET A 400 12.30 -11.63 0.42
CA MET A 400 10.98 -11.08 0.72
C MET A 400 10.73 -10.90 2.22
N ASN A 401 9.96 -9.87 2.60
CA ASN A 401 9.54 -9.66 3.99
C ASN A 401 8.60 -10.79 4.48
N LYS A 402 8.59 -11.07 5.79
CA LYS A 402 7.80 -12.12 6.46
C LYS A 402 6.29 -11.94 6.33
N ILE A 403 5.68 -12.44 5.25
CA ILE A 403 4.24 -12.75 5.22
C ILE A 403 3.97 -14.02 4.38
N THR A 404 3.61 -15.12 5.05
CA THR A 404 3.31 -16.42 4.43
C THR A 404 1.80 -16.65 4.23
N LYS A 405 1.40 -16.94 2.99
CA LYS A 405 1.08 -18.31 2.52
C LYS A 405 0.91 -18.33 0.99
N ARG A 406 1.67 -19.21 0.33
CA ARG A 406 1.61 -19.53 -1.10
C ARG A 406 0.34 -20.34 -1.36
N VAL A 407 -0.56 -19.86 -2.23
CA VAL A 407 -1.62 -20.69 -2.86
C VAL A 407 -1.57 -20.43 -4.36
N GLY A 408 -1.02 -21.38 -5.12
CA GLY A 408 -1.31 -21.55 -6.55
C GLY A 408 -0.80 -20.51 -7.55
N LYS A 409 -0.57 -21.00 -8.78
CA LYS A 409 -0.18 -20.27 -9.98
C LYS A 409 -1.40 -19.52 -10.55
N PHE A 410 -1.31 -18.22 -10.83
CA PHE A 410 -2.38 -17.45 -11.48
C PHE A 410 -2.18 -17.43 -13.01
N ILE A 411 -3.23 -17.78 -13.76
CA ILE A 411 -3.35 -17.61 -15.21
C ILE A 411 -4.60 -16.76 -15.47
N ASN A 412 -4.50 -15.83 -16.42
CA ASN A 412 -5.52 -14.85 -16.80
C ASN A 412 -6.93 -15.42 -17.00
N THR A 413 -7.93 -14.66 -16.54
CA THR A 413 -9.38 -14.90 -16.57
C THR A 413 -9.83 -15.99 -15.61
N VAL A 414 -10.56 -15.62 -14.56
CA VAL A 414 -11.15 -16.61 -13.67
C VAL A 414 -12.66 -16.41 -13.55
N ASN A 415 -13.40 -17.33 -14.17
CA ASN A 415 -14.77 -17.63 -13.76
C ASN A 415 -14.67 -18.58 -12.57
N PHE A 416 -15.08 -18.12 -11.39
CA PHE A 416 -15.16 -18.98 -10.20
C PHE A 416 -16.58 -19.49 -10.03
N THR A 417 -16.75 -20.81 -9.98
CA THR A 417 -17.92 -21.44 -9.37
C THR A 417 -17.48 -21.86 -7.97
N ILE A 418 -18.02 -21.21 -6.95
CA ILE A 418 -17.81 -21.63 -5.56
C ILE A 418 -18.79 -22.77 -5.30
N SER A 419 -18.31 -24.02 -5.37
CA SER A 419 -19.07 -25.15 -4.85
C SER A 419 -18.63 -25.40 -3.40
N ASP A 420 -19.61 -25.36 -2.51
CA ASP A 420 -19.56 -25.78 -1.12
C ASP A 420 -18.73 -24.89 -0.17
N ASP A 421 -19.49 -24.01 0.51
CA ASP A 421 -19.25 -23.42 1.84
C ASP A 421 -17.81 -23.01 2.22
N PRO A 422 -17.17 -22.05 1.51
CA PRO A 422 -16.07 -21.31 2.10
C PRO A 422 -16.62 -20.09 2.85
N THR A 423 -16.38 -20.06 4.16
CA THR A 423 -16.74 -18.95 5.06
C THR A 423 -16.10 -17.60 4.72
N SER A 424 -15.13 -17.55 3.79
CA SER A 424 -14.69 -16.32 3.13
C SER A 424 -13.87 -16.60 1.86
N VAL A 425 -13.97 -15.73 0.86
CA VAL A 425 -13.15 -15.73 -0.36
C VAL A 425 -12.66 -14.31 -0.62
N SER A 426 -11.37 -14.14 -0.94
CA SER A 426 -10.78 -12.83 -1.21
C SER A 426 -10.02 -12.83 -2.52
N PHE A 427 -10.13 -11.75 -3.29
CA PHE A 427 -9.42 -11.57 -4.56
C PHE A 427 -8.69 -10.24 -4.64
N TYR A 428 -7.64 -10.23 -5.45
CA TYR A 428 -6.69 -9.13 -5.57
C TYR A 428 -6.50 -8.74 -7.04
N ILE A 429 -6.49 -7.43 -7.32
CA ILE A 429 -6.29 -6.87 -8.66
C ILE A 429 -5.09 -5.92 -8.62
N GLU A 430 -4.03 -6.28 -9.33
CA GLU A 430 -2.81 -5.48 -9.48
C GLU A 430 -2.91 -4.42 -10.58
N ASN A 431 -2.05 -3.39 -10.48
CA ASN A 431 -1.82 -2.37 -11.52
C ASN A 431 -3.10 -1.62 -11.93
N ILE A 432 -3.94 -1.26 -10.96
CA ILE A 432 -5.13 -0.46 -11.25
C ILE A 432 -4.73 0.95 -11.68
N VAL A 433 -5.40 1.47 -12.70
CA VAL A 433 -5.15 2.78 -13.26
C VAL A 433 -6.12 3.76 -12.62
N ALA A 434 -5.60 4.84 -12.02
CA ALA A 434 -6.42 5.89 -11.45
C ALA A 434 -7.34 6.49 -12.53
N GLY A 435 -8.63 6.66 -12.22
CA GLY A 435 -9.63 7.14 -13.18
C GLY A 435 -10.20 6.08 -14.13
N GLN A 436 -9.66 4.84 -14.16
CA GLN A 436 -10.25 3.74 -14.92
C GLN A 436 -11.39 3.07 -14.14
N GLU A 437 -12.53 2.85 -14.77
CA GLU A 437 -13.66 2.16 -14.16
C GLU A 437 -13.44 0.63 -14.21
N TYR A 438 -13.50 -0.01 -13.04
CA TYR A 438 -13.44 -1.46 -12.90
C TYR A 438 -14.82 -2.00 -12.53
N LYS A 439 -15.25 -3.06 -13.22
CA LYS A 439 -16.54 -3.72 -13.02
C LYS A 439 -16.32 -5.12 -12.48
N ILE A 440 -17.03 -5.46 -11.42
CA ILE A 440 -16.98 -6.79 -10.79
C ILE A 440 -18.40 -7.36 -10.77
N GLU A 441 -18.55 -8.56 -11.33
CA GLU A 441 -19.81 -9.29 -11.42
C GLU A 441 -19.76 -10.52 -10.53
N PHE A 442 -20.82 -10.73 -9.74
CA PHE A 442 -20.95 -11.90 -8.87
C PHE A 442 -22.22 -12.66 -9.20
N GLY A 443 -22.13 -13.99 -9.18
CA GLY A 443 -23.28 -14.89 -9.26
C GLY A 443 -23.78 -15.26 -7.87
N ASN A 444 -24.99 -14.82 -7.53
CA ASN A 444 -25.84 -15.26 -6.39
C ASN A 444 -25.54 -14.75 -4.95
N ASN A 445 -26.49 -15.08 -4.06
CA ASN A 445 -27.09 -14.34 -2.94
C ASN A 445 -26.26 -14.09 -1.65
N ASP A 446 -24.97 -13.77 -1.71
CA ASP A 446 -24.20 -13.46 -0.49
C ASP A 446 -24.09 -11.96 -0.16
N ARG A 447 -23.86 -11.64 1.13
CA ARG A 447 -23.65 -10.27 1.63
C ARG A 447 -22.18 -9.87 1.47
N PHE A 448 -21.90 -8.63 1.08
CA PHE A 448 -20.52 -8.20 0.75
C PHE A 448 -20.12 -6.87 1.39
N VAL A 449 -18.83 -6.73 1.67
CA VAL A 449 -18.19 -5.47 2.09
C VAL A 449 -17.09 -5.14 1.08
N LEU A 450 -17.23 -4.02 0.37
CA LEU A 450 -16.19 -3.49 -0.51
C LEU A 450 -15.36 -2.47 0.27
N ALA A 451 -14.07 -2.71 0.44
CA ALA A 451 -13.15 -1.79 1.08
C ALA A 451 -12.09 -1.33 0.08
N THR A 452 -11.92 -0.02 -0.05
CA THR A 452 -10.93 0.59 -0.95
C THR A 452 -9.90 1.29 -0.10
N TYR A 453 -8.65 0.83 -0.15
CA TYR A 453 -7.57 1.39 0.65
C TYR A 453 -6.73 2.36 -0.18
N ASN A 454 -6.72 3.62 0.23
CA ASN A 454 -5.62 4.52 -0.08
C ASN A 454 -4.59 4.38 1.04
N SER A 455 -3.30 4.47 0.70
CA SER A 455 -2.18 4.14 1.58
C SER A 455 -2.08 4.92 2.90
N LEU A 456 -3.06 5.76 3.29
CA LEU A 456 -3.05 6.49 4.56
C LEU A 456 -4.42 6.75 5.23
N GLU A 457 -5.57 6.32 4.68
CA GLU A 457 -6.86 6.44 5.39
C GLU A 457 -7.80 5.26 5.07
N SER A 458 -8.28 4.58 6.11
CA SER A 458 -9.26 3.50 6.01
C SER A 458 -10.69 4.05 6.04
N GLY A 459 -11.49 3.69 5.04
CA GLY A 459 -12.95 3.88 5.08
C GLY A 459 -13.65 2.60 4.60
N SER A 460 -14.51 2.04 5.44
CA SER A 460 -15.39 0.91 5.09
C SER A 460 -16.80 1.44 4.80
N ARG A 461 -17.48 0.85 3.80
CA ARG A 461 -18.93 1.03 3.62
C ARG A 461 -19.62 -0.33 3.63
N PRO A 462 -20.53 -0.60 4.58
CA PRO A 462 -21.41 -1.75 4.47
C PRO A 462 -22.36 -1.53 3.30
N ILE A 463 -22.57 -2.55 2.47
CA ILE A 463 -23.57 -2.52 1.39
C ILE A 463 -24.60 -3.59 1.70
N GLU A 464 -25.83 -3.17 1.98
CA GLU A 464 -26.95 -4.08 2.19
C GLU A 464 -27.64 -4.43 0.86
N ASN A 465 -27.67 -5.73 0.59
CA ASN A 465 -28.64 -6.54 -0.17
C ASN A 465 -29.34 -5.92 -1.41
N THR A 466 -29.05 -6.47 -2.60
CA THR A 466 -30.00 -7.09 -3.56
C THR A 466 -29.34 -7.30 -4.94
N ASN A 467 -29.57 -8.50 -5.52
CA ASN A 467 -29.42 -8.97 -6.91
C ASN A 467 -28.42 -8.25 -7.84
N VAL A 468 -27.44 -9.03 -8.34
CA VAL A 468 -26.47 -8.74 -9.42
C VAL A 468 -26.22 -7.25 -9.59
N ARG A 469 -25.42 -6.68 -8.69
CA ARG A 469 -24.84 -5.36 -8.93
C ARG A 469 -23.49 -5.55 -9.59
N VAL A 470 -23.41 -5.13 -10.85
CA VAL A 470 -22.17 -4.65 -11.44
C VAL A 470 -21.75 -3.44 -10.60
N ASN A 471 -20.92 -3.66 -9.58
CA ASN A 471 -20.35 -2.54 -8.84
C ASN A 471 -19.23 -1.98 -9.70
N SER A 472 -19.42 -0.74 -10.15
CA SER A 472 -18.39 0.00 -10.82
C SER A 472 -17.64 0.86 -9.83
N PHE A 473 -16.31 0.76 -9.85
CA PHE A 473 -15.44 1.49 -8.95
C PHE A 473 -14.39 2.23 -9.77
N ILE A 474 -14.20 3.51 -9.42
CA ILE A 474 -13.15 4.36 -9.99
C ILE A 474 -12.13 4.62 -8.89
N PRO A 475 -10.90 4.08 -9.00
CA PRO A 475 -9.85 4.32 -8.02
C PRO A 475 -9.51 5.80 -7.91
N LYS A 476 -9.33 6.27 -6.66
CA LYS A 476 -8.86 7.64 -6.36
C LYS A 476 -7.43 7.83 -6.88
N GLU A 477 -7.03 9.09 -7.09
CA GLU A 477 -5.67 9.44 -7.47
C GLU A 477 -4.66 8.82 -6.49
N ASN A 478 -3.70 8.06 -7.03
CA ASN A 478 -2.63 7.31 -6.35
C ASN A 478 -2.97 5.91 -5.80
N ALA A 479 -4.14 5.35 -6.08
CA ALA A 479 -4.44 3.96 -5.74
C ALA A 479 -3.59 2.99 -6.59
N LYS A 480 -2.79 2.12 -5.94
CA LYS A 480 -1.93 1.14 -6.64
C LYS A 480 -2.58 -0.24 -6.81
N TYR A 481 -3.52 -0.62 -5.95
CA TYR A 481 -4.13 -1.96 -5.92
C TYR A 481 -5.58 -1.93 -5.42
N MET A 482 -6.39 -2.93 -5.78
CA MET A 482 -7.76 -3.14 -5.31
C MET A 482 -7.91 -4.50 -4.64
N ILE A 483 -8.61 -4.55 -3.50
CA ILE A 483 -8.88 -5.77 -2.73
C ILE A 483 -10.39 -5.96 -2.62
N VAL A 484 -10.86 -7.18 -2.83
CA VAL A 484 -12.27 -7.55 -2.75
C VAL A 484 -12.42 -8.73 -1.78
N HIS A 485 -13.21 -8.54 -0.73
CA HIS A 485 -13.49 -9.56 0.27
C HIS A 485 -14.95 -10.02 0.19
N LEU A 486 -15.15 -11.33 0.19
CA LEU A 486 -16.44 -12.01 0.26
C LEU A 486 -16.46 -12.80 1.57
N SER A 487 -17.44 -12.59 2.45
CA SER A 487 -17.61 -13.41 3.65
C SER A 487 -19.07 -13.73 3.90
N SER A 488 -19.32 -14.95 4.36
CA SER A 488 -20.64 -15.48 4.65
C SER A 488 -20.70 -15.90 6.12
N THR A 489 -20.64 -14.97 7.07
CA THR A 489 -21.25 -15.13 8.42
C THR A 489 -21.05 -13.94 9.35
N GLN A 490 -22.06 -13.73 10.22
CA GLN A 490 -22.09 -12.77 11.32
C GLN A 490 -21.05 -13.10 12.40
N SER A 491 -19.90 -12.43 12.41
CA SER A 491 -19.21 -12.06 13.65
C SER A 491 -18.09 -11.08 13.34
N ASP A 492 -18.11 -9.95 14.05
CA ASP A 492 -17.13 -8.89 13.97
C ASP A 492 -15.74 -9.37 14.42
N SER A 493 -14.81 -9.49 13.47
CA SER A 493 -13.39 -9.17 13.63
C SER A 493 -12.66 -9.32 12.30
N VAL A 494 -12.01 -8.24 11.86
CA VAL A 494 -11.26 -8.18 10.60
C VAL A 494 -9.77 -8.32 10.94
N TYR A 495 -9.13 -9.37 10.42
CA TYR A 495 -7.68 -9.52 10.47
C TYR A 495 -7.06 -9.14 9.12
N CYS A 496 -6.02 -8.31 9.19
CA CYS A 496 -5.26 -7.82 8.05
C CYS A 496 -4.05 -8.74 7.77
N LYS A 497 -3.80 -9.07 6.50
CA LYS A 497 -2.50 -9.58 6.02
C LYS A 497 -2.03 -8.75 4.82
N ILE A 498 -0.86 -8.16 4.99
CA ILE A 498 -0.11 -7.36 4.00
C ILE A 498 0.62 -8.33 3.03
N TYR A 499 1.08 -7.88 1.85
CA TYR A 499 2.05 -8.65 1.03
C TYR A 499 3.40 -7.94 0.91
N SER A 500 4.44 -8.76 0.86
CA SER A 500 5.86 -8.50 1.11
C SER A 500 6.55 -7.66 0.03
N LYS A 501 7.37 -6.68 0.45
CA LYS A 501 8.42 -6.10 -0.41
C LYS A 501 9.37 -7.22 -0.86
N LEU A 502 9.76 -7.20 -2.14
CA LEU A 502 10.51 -8.24 -2.84
C LEU A 502 11.75 -7.65 -3.52
N ASP A 503 12.89 -8.33 -3.45
CA ASP A 503 13.99 -8.16 -4.40
C ASP A 503 14.28 -9.49 -5.09
N LYS A 504 14.48 -9.47 -6.41
CA LYS A 504 14.60 -10.66 -7.27
C LYS A 504 15.75 -10.47 -8.26
N LYS A 505 16.72 -11.38 -8.26
CA LYS A 505 17.87 -11.37 -9.18
C LYS A 505 17.94 -12.67 -9.97
N LYS A 506 17.98 -12.56 -11.30
CA LYS A 506 18.33 -13.68 -12.17
C LYS A 506 19.82 -13.96 -12.07
N VAL A 507 20.24 -15.21 -12.12
CA VAL A 507 21.66 -15.60 -12.09
C VAL A 507 22.10 -15.91 -13.51
N LEU A 508 23.01 -15.09 -14.03
CA LEU A 508 23.54 -15.13 -15.39
C LEU A 508 25.06 -14.92 -15.37
N TYR A 509 25.77 -15.60 -16.28
CA TYR A 509 27.17 -15.36 -16.57
C TYR A 509 27.35 -14.79 -17.98
N TYR A 510 28.39 -14.00 -18.18
CA TYR A 510 28.72 -13.42 -19.47
C TYR A 510 29.65 -14.34 -20.25
N ASP A 511 29.17 -14.85 -21.38
CA ASP A 511 29.93 -15.70 -22.27
C ASP A 511 30.66 -14.84 -23.31
N ILE A 512 31.99 -14.78 -23.22
CA ILE A 512 32.83 -13.92 -24.06
C ILE A 512 32.85 -14.37 -25.52
N GLU A 513 32.76 -15.68 -25.78
CA GLU A 513 32.81 -16.24 -27.13
C GLU A 513 31.56 -15.87 -27.93
N THR A 514 30.40 -15.93 -27.28
CA THR A 514 29.10 -15.62 -27.88
C THR A 514 28.62 -14.19 -27.64
N GLN A 515 29.29 -13.44 -26.76
CA GLN A 515 28.92 -12.10 -26.32
C GLN A 515 27.48 -12.02 -25.79
N THR A 516 27.04 -13.04 -25.05
CA THR A 516 25.67 -13.13 -24.51
C THR A 516 25.66 -13.53 -23.04
N TRP A 517 24.64 -13.06 -22.32
CA TRP A 517 24.36 -13.53 -20.97
C TRP A 517 23.66 -14.88 -21.02
N LYS A 518 24.20 -15.86 -20.29
CA LYS A 518 23.70 -17.24 -20.25
C LYS A 518 23.42 -17.65 -18.81
N LYS A 519 22.44 -18.55 -18.65
CA LYS A 519 22.15 -19.17 -17.35
C LYS A 519 23.21 -20.23 -17.05
N PRO A 520 23.80 -20.26 -15.85
CA PRO A 520 24.70 -21.33 -15.45
C PRO A 520 23.93 -22.64 -15.17
N ILE A 521 24.66 -23.75 -15.13
CA ILE A 521 24.21 -25.03 -14.57
C ILE A 521 25.24 -25.37 -13.52
N LEU A 522 24.87 -25.29 -12.23
CA LEU A 522 25.84 -25.48 -11.15
C LEU A 522 25.89 -26.96 -10.77
N ARG A 523 26.91 -27.65 -11.29
CA ARG A 523 27.19 -29.05 -10.99
C ARG A 523 28.03 -29.19 -9.71
N GLU A 524 28.32 -30.42 -9.29
CA GLU A 524 28.89 -30.76 -7.97
C GLU A 524 30.11 -29.93 -7.53
N TRP A 525 30.98 -29.55 -8.46
CA TRP A 525 32.21 -28.80 -8.14
C TRP A 525 32.13 -27.32 -8.51
N ASP A 526 31.01 -26.89 -9.06
CA ASP A 526 30.82 -25.54 -9.57
C ASP A 526 30.44 -24.58 -8.44
N SER A 527 30.80 -23.31 -8.58
CA SER A 527 30.34 -22.28 -7.65
C SER A 527 30.13 -20.93 -8.32
N ILE A 528 29.25 -20.11 -7.74
CA ILE A 528 29.17 -18.67 -7.98
C ILE A 528 29.53 -17.99 -6.68
N GLU A 529 30.52 -17.12 -6.72
CA GLU A 529 31.03 -16.46 -5.52
C GLU A 529 31.56 -15.06 -5.84
N LYS A 530 31.48 -14.18 -4.84
CA LYS A 530 32.00 -12.80 -4.92
C LYS A 530 33.51 -12.81 -4.71
N HIS A 531 34.23 -12.05 -5.53
CA HIS A 531 35.69 -11.91 -5.47
C HIS A 531 36.08 -10.56 -4.88
N GLY A 532 37.37 -10.36 -4.58
CA GLY A 532 37.88 -9.14 -3.95
C GLY A 532 37.78 -7.85 -4.78
N ASP A 533 37.34 -7.96 -6.03
CA ASP A 533 37.03 -6.85 -6.95
C ASP A 533 35.54 -6.46 -6.93
N ASP A 534 34.78 -6.95 -5.95
CA ASP A 534 33.34 -6.75 -5.77
C ASP A 534 32.46 -7.32 -6.90
N LYS A 535 33.03 -8.17 -7.76
CA LYS A 535 32.28 -8.86 -8.82
C LYS A 535 31.99 -10.31 -8.46
N TYR A 536 30.96 -10.85 -9.10
CA TYR A 536 30.61 -12.26 -9.01
C TYR A 536 31.24 -13.04 -10.16
N TYR A 537 31.73 -14.24 -9.86
CA TYR A 537 32.27 -15.13 -10.88
C TYR A 537 31.65 -16.52 -10.77
N TYR A 538 31.26 -17.07 -11.91
CA TYR A 538 30.92 -18.48 -12.08
C TYR A 538 32.19 -19.28 -12.37
N HIS A 539 32.50 -20.20 -11.49
CA HIS A 539 33.58 -21.17 -11.61
C HIS A 539 33.00 -22.49 -12.10
N GLU A 540 33.14 -22.75 -13.39
CA GLU A 540 32.81 -24.03 -14.01
C GLU A 540 33.98 -24.99 -13.78
N ARG A 541 33.79 -25.95 -12.88
CA ARG A 541 34.78 -26.98 -12.52
C ARG A 541 34.31 -28.38 -12.88
N SER A 542 33.12 -28.50 -13.47
CA SER A 542 32.49 -29.75 -13.82
C SER A 542 32.25 -29.83 -15.33
N GLY A 543 32.41 -31.02 -15.89
CA GLY A 543 32.01 -31.35 -17.25
C GLY A 543 30.96 -32.44 -17.25
N GLU A 544 30.32 -32.65 -18.40
CA GLU A 544 29.35 -33.72 -18.63
C GLU A 544 29.72 -34.50 -19.90
N ARG A 545 29.58 -35.83 -19.85
CA ARG A 545 29.85 -36.73 -20.98
C ARG A 545 28.95 -37.96 -20.91
N SER A 546 28.87 -38.71 -22.01
CA SER A 546 28.29 -40.05 -21.99
C SER A 546 29.07 -40.99 -21.07
N TYR A 547 28.36 -41.91 -20.44
CA TYR A 547 28.93 -42.89 -19.52
C TYR A 547 30.12 -43.67 -20.09
N GLN A 548 31.14 -43.89 -19.25
CA GLN A 548 32.27 -44.76 -19.54
C GLN A 548 32.36 -45.88 -18.50
N ILE A 549 32.65 -47.10 -18.97
CA ILE A 549 32.85 -48.25 -18.08
C ILE A 549 33.92 -47.93 -17.04
N GLY A 550 33.60 -48.12 -15.76
CA GLY A 550 34.45 -47.80 -14.63
C GLY A 550 34.10 -46.49 -13.91
N ASP A 551 33.30 -45.60 -14.51
CA ASP A 551 32.84 -44.37 -13.86
C ASP A 551 32.10 -44.66 -12.54
N GLU A 552 31.39 -45.79 -12.43
CA GLU A 552 30.68 -46.23 -11.21
C GLU A 552 31.59 -46.44 -9.98
N SER A 553 32.90 -46.58 -10.21
CA SER A 553 33.90 -46.83 -9.16
C SER A 553 34.77 -45.59 -8.85
N ASN A 554 34.56 -44.48 -9.57
CA ASN A 554 35.38 -43.29 -9.47
C ASN A 554 34.70 -42.23 -8.58
N SER A 555 35.36 -41.83 -7.50
CA SER A 555 34.82 -40.82 -6.58
C SER A 555 34.80 -39.40 -7.14
N ASN A 556 35.48 -39.13 -8.26
CA ASN A 556 35.49 -37.83 -8.94
C ASN A 556 34.44 -37.71 -10.06
N VAL A 557 33.47 -38.63 -10.10
CA VAL A 557 32.38 -38.59 -11.07
C VAL A 557 31.05 -38.97 -10.42
N ILE A 558 29.95 -38.54 -11.04
CA ILE A 558 28.58 -38.92 -10.68
C ILE A 558 27.91 -39.39 -11.97
N THR A 559 27.34 -40.60 -11.98
CA THR A 559 26.80 -41.22 -13.19
C THR A 559 25.51 -42.00 -12.94
N ASP A 560 24.58 -41.94 -13.89
CA ASP A 560 23.38 -42.79 -13.98
C ASP A 560 23.55 -43.95 -14.98
N LYS A 561 24.77 -44.19 -15.47
CA LYS A 561 25.13 -45.15 -16.53
C LYS A 561 24.64 -44.78 -17.94
N ALA A 562 24.02 -43.62 -18.12
CA ALA A 562 23.80 -43.00 -19.42
C ALA A 562 24.72 -41.78 -19.59
N ASN A 563 24.77 -40.92 -18.57
CA ASN A 563 25.56 -39.71 -18.48
C ASN A 563 26.47 -39.74 -17.25
N THR A 564 27.56 -39.00 -17.33
CA THR A 564 28.55 -38.83 -16.27
C THR A 564 28.91 -37.35 -16.14
N VAL A 565 28.72 -36.81 -14.94
CA VAL A 565 29.28 -35.52 -14.51
C VAL A 565 30.64 -35.77 -13.86
N TYR A 566 31.68 -35.08 -14.31
CA TYR A 566 33.07 -35.31 -13.88
C TYR A 566 33.79 -33.99 -13.57
N LYS A 567 34.81 -34.05 -12.71
CA LYS A 567 35.61 -32.89 -12.37
C LYS A 567 36.58 -32.51 -13.49
N LEU A 568 36.60 -31.24 -13.88
CA LEU A 568 37.53 -30.70 -14.87
C LEU A 568 38.96 -30.62 -14.31
N ASN A 569 39.94 -30.87 -15.18
CA ASN A 569 41.36 -30.71 -14.84
C ASN A 569 41.77 -29.23 -14.68
N LYS A 570 41.03 -28.33 -15.32
CA LYS A 570 41.23 -26.87 -15.25
C LYS A 570 39.87 -26.20 -15.20
N GLU A 571 39.68 -25.33 -14.22
CA GLU A 571 38.46 -24.54 -14.10
C GLU A 571 38.36 -23.49 -15.22
N LYS A 572 37.12 -23.15 -15.58
CA LYS A 572 36.80 -21.99 -16.40
C LYS A 572 36.07 -20.98 -15.53
N VAL A 573 36.36 -19.70 -15.74
CA VAL A 573 35.85 -18.61 -14.89
C VAL A 573 35.14 -17.60 -15.78
N TYR A 574 33.90 -17.26 -15.42
CA TYR A 574 33.04 -16.33 -16.14
C TYR A 574 32.54 -15.24 -15.20
N GLU A 575 32.52 -13.99 -15.64
CA GLU A 575 31.91 -12.90 -14.86
C GLU A 575 30.38 -13.09 -14.81
N CYS A 576 29.79 -12.87 -13.65
CA CYS A 576 28.36 -12.98 -13.39
C CYS A 576 27.75 -11.62 -13.08
N ASN A 577 26.44 -11.49 -13.31
CA ASN A 577 25.73 -10.33 -12.83
C ASN A 577 25.67 -10.33 -11.28
N PRO A 578 25.55 -9.16 -10.64
CA PRO A 578 25.37 -9.09 -9.19
C PRO A 578 24.11 -9.82 -8.74
N ILE A 579 24.26 -10.62 -7.67
CA ILE A 579 23.18 -11.42 -7.06
C ILE A 579 22.93 -11.08 -5.59
N ASP A 580 23.56 -10.00 -5.09
CA ASP A 580 23.25 -9.40 -3.78
C ASP A 580 21.78 -8.92 -3.76
N LEU A 581 21.13 -9.08 -2.62
CA LEU A 581 19.69 -8.87 -2.43
C LEU A 581 19.42 -7.90 -1.29
N ILE A 582 18.29 -7.22 -1.29
CA ILE A 582 17.90 -6.36 -0.15
C ILE A 582 17.37 -7.24 1.00
N SER A 583 17.72 -6.98 2.26
CA SER A 583 17.07 -7.58 3.43
C SER A 583 16.00 -6.66 4.02
N PHE A 584 15.01 -7.24 4.68
CA PHE A 584 13.90 -6.54 5.32
C PHE A 584 14.04 -6.54 6.84
N GLU A 585 13.31 -5.64 7.51
CA GLU A 585 13.36 -5.53 8.96
C GLU A 585 12.60 -6.68 9.65
N GLY A 586 13.16 -7.17 10.76
CA GLY A 586 12.63 -8.25 11.56
C GLY A 586 12.98 -9.61 10.97
N GLU A 587 12.30 -10.00 9.91
CA GLU A 587 12.47 -11.32 9.28
C GLU A 587 12.42 -11.23 7.76
N THR A 588 13.43 -11.83 7.12
CA THR A 588 13.54 -11.90 5.67
C THR A 588 13.57 -13.35 5.21
N ASN A 589 12.66 -13.70 4.32
CA ASN A 589 12.73 -14.98 3.62
C ASN A 589 13.67 -14.85 2.43
N TYR A 590 14.59 -15.80 2.32
CA TYR A 590 15.47 -16.01 1.18
C TYR A 590 14.97 -17.23 0.41
N LEU A 591 14.78 -17.07 -0.91
CA LEU A 591 14.25 -18.09 -1.81
C LEU A 591 15.14 -18.26 -3.04
N ILE A 592 15.41 -19.50 -3.44
CA ILE A 592 16.09 -19.83 -4.71
C ILE A 592 15.19 -20.69 -5.58
N GLU A 593 14.82 -20.15 -6.74
CA GLU A 593 14.15 -20.88 -7.82
C GLU A 593 15.21 -21.44 -8.77
N SER A 594 15.59 -22.71 -8.58
CA SER A 594 16.71 -23.35 -9.31
C SER A 594 16.34 -24.70 -9.96
N GLY A 595 15.05 -25.03 -10.03
CA GLY A 595 14.58 -26.30 -10.58
C GLY A 595 14.52 -27.40 -9.53
N ALA A 596 14.87 -28.62 -9.93
CA ALA A 596 14.70 -29.82 -9.11
C ALA A 596 15.59 -29.87 -7.86
N ILE A 597 16.72 -29.16 -7.87
CA ILE A 597 17.73 -29.24 -6.81
C ILE A 597 18.10 -27.81 -6.41
N SER A 598 18.08 -27.55 -5.10
CA SER A 598 18.54 -26.30 -4.49
C SER A 598 20.07 -26.30 -4.38
N PRO A 599 20.77 -25.20 -4.72
CA PRO A 599 22.19 -25.08 -4.42
C PRO A 599 22.39 -24.97 -2.92
N LYS A 600 23.57 -25.38 -2.45
CA LYS A 600 24.03 -24.94 -1.14
C LYS A 600 24.37 -23.46 -1.24
N SER A 601 23.83 -22.68 -0.32
CA SER A 601 23.90 -21.23 -0.38
C SER A 601 24.48 -20.69 0.91
N THR A 602 25.46 -19.80 0.79
CA THR A 602 26.08 -19.10 1.91
C THR A 602 26.03 -17.61 1.66
N PHE A 603 25.58 -16.82 2.63
CA PHE A 603 25.50 -15.36 2.48
C PHE A 603 25.59 -14.68 3.84
N LYS A 604 25.85 -13.38 3.83
CA LYS A 604 25.88 -12.53 5.02
C LYS A 604 24.72 -11.56 4.97
N CYS A 605 23.97 -11.44 6.06
CA CYS A 605 22.98 -10.37 6.19
C CYS A 605 23.65 -9.14 6.81
N VAL A 606 23.59 -7.98 6.16
CA VAL A 606 24.15 -6.71 6.63
C VAL A 606 23.05 -5.69 6.84
N GLY A 607 22.95 -5.13 8.04
CA GLY A 607 21.97 -4.08 8.36
C GLY A 607 22.31 -2.69 7.81
N PHE A 608 21.32 -1.90 7.38
CA PHE A 608 21.55 -0.49 7.03
C PHE A 608 21.97 0.34 8.25
N ILE A 609 22.75 1.38 7.91
CA ILE A 609 23.09 2.63 8.60
C ILE A 609 22.00 3.25 9.51
N GLY A 610 20.73 2.80 9.47
CA GLY A 610 19.67 3.22 10.39
C GLY A 610 20.03 3.06 11.88
N ASN A 611 20.73 1.98 12.24
CA ASN A 611 21.26 1.80 13.60
C ASN A 611 22.36 2.82 13.92
N ILE A 612 23.20 3.18 12.94
CA ILE A 612 24.21 4.23 13.08
C ILE A 612 23.53 5.59 13.28
N ILE A 613 22.45 5.89 12.55
CA ILE A 613 21.67 7.13 12.71
C ILE A 613 20.94 7.17 14.06
N SER A 614 20.38 6.05 14.52
CA SER A 614 19.73 5.97 15.85
C SER A 614 20.74 6.20 16.98
N VAL A 615 21.89 5.53 16.92
CA VAL A 615 22.99 5.71 17.87
C VAL A 615 23.55 7.15 17.81
N LEU A 616 23.63 7.76 16.62
CA LEU A 616 24.01 9.16 16.48
C LEU A 616 22.98 10.11 17.08
N LYS A 617 21.67 9.84 16.94
CA LYS A 617 20.59 10.62 17.56
C LYS A 617 20.64 10.50 19.10
N GLU A 618 20.87 9.31 19.63
CA GLU A 618 21.06 9.10 21.08
C GLU A 618 22.31 9.81 21.60
N LYS A 619 23.43 9.79 20.84
CA LYS A 619 24.64 10.57 21.17
C LYS A 619 24.36 12.07 21.21
N VAL A 620 23.64 12.62 20.24
CA VAL A 620 23.27 14.04 20.21
C VAL A 620 22.40 14.38 21.43
N SER A 621 21.37 13.58 21.71
CA SER A 621 20.47 13.80 22.85
C SER A 621 21.18 13.70 24.20
N TYR A 622 22.09 12.74 24.37
CA TYR A 622 22.91 12.60 25.58
C TYR A 622 23.89 13.77 25.76
N LEU A 623 24.52 14.24 24.68
CA LEU A 623 25.42 15.40 24.71
C LEU A 623 24.66 16.69 25.04
N GLU A 624 23.45 16.86 24.49
CA GLU A 624 22.56 17.98 24.80
C GLU A 624 22.17 18.00 26.28
N ASP A 625 21.72 16.87 26.85
CA ASP A 625 21.38 16.76 28.27
C ASP A 625 22.58 17.05 29.19
N LYS A 626 23.77 16.55 28.83
CA LYS A 626 24.98 16.76 29.62
C LYS A 626 25.49 18.20 29.56
N LEU A 627 25.41 18.83 28.38
CA LEU A 627 25.72 20.24 28.18
C LEU A 627 24.75 21.11 29.00
N TYR A 628 23.45 20.80 28.93
CA TYR A 628 22.40 21.47 29.71
C TYR A 628 22.68 21.38 31.22
N LYS A 629 22.94 20.18 31.75
CA LYS A 629 23.23 19.97 33.18
C LYS A 629 24.51 20.68 33.64
N THR A 630 25.53 20.72 32.80
CA THR A 630 26.80 21.38 33.11
C THR A 630 26.64 22.90 33.11
N ASN A 631 25.91 23.45 32.13
CA ASN A 631 25.57 24.86 32.08
C ASN A 631 24.72 25.26 33.30
N LEU A 632 23.72 24.45 33.66
CA LEU A 632 22.89 24.68 34.83
C LEU A 632 23.71 24.68 36.13
N ALA A 633 24.65 23.74 36.28
CA ALA A 633 25.55 23.70 37.43
C ALA A 633 26.44 24.95 37.49
N ASN A 634 27.01 25.37 36.36
CA ASN A 634 27.85 26.57 36.28
C ASN A 634 27.04 27.85 36.58
N PHE A 635 25.82 27.97 36.07
CA PHE A 635 24.92 29.08 36.40
C PHE A 635 24.56 29.10 37.89
N THR A 636 24.32 27.93 38.49
CA THR A 636 24.02 27.81 39.92
C THR A 636 25.20 28.26 40.77
N VAL A 637 26.42 27.85 40.42
CA VAL A 637 27.65 28.29 41.11
C VAL A 637 27.85 29.80 40.97
N ALA A 638 27.64 30.36 39.77
CA ALA A 638 27.75 31.80 39.53
C ALA A 638 26.70 32.60 40.32
N LEU A 639 25.46 32.11 40.39
CA LEU A 639 24.39 32.70 41.20
C LEU A 639 24.72 32.68 42.69
N ASN A 640 25.21 31.54 43.21
CA ASN A 640 25.60 31.42 44.61
C ASN A 640 26.79 32.33 44.95
N ALA A 641 27.75 32.48 44.04
CA ALA A 641 28.87 33.41 44.21
C ALA A 641 28.39 34.86 44.21
N LEU A 642 27.45 35.23 43.34
CA LEU A 642 26.85 36.55 43.29
C LEU A 642 26.06 36.87 44.57
N ASP A 643 25.23 35.93 45.04
CA ASP A 643 24.48 36.06 46.30
C ASP A 643 25.41 36.21 47.51
N THR A 644 26.50 35.43 47.55
CA THR A 644 27.52 35.54 48.59
C THR A 644 28.21 36.91 48.56
N LYS A 645 28.56 37.40 47.37
CA LYS A 645 29.14 38.74 47.20
C LYS A 645 28.18 39.84 47.64
N LEU A 646 26.89 39.73 47.28
CA LEU A 646 25.86 40.69 47.67
C LEU A 646 25.68 40.75 49.19
N LYS A 647 25.68 39.59 49.86
CA LYS A 647 25.63 39.47 51.32
C LYS A 647 26.88 40.07 52.00
N LEU A 648 28.07 39.85 51.44
CA LEU A 648 29.30 40.47 51.93
C LEU A 648 29.27 42.00 51.79
N GLU A 649 28.82 42.53 50.64
CA GLU A 649 28.69 43.97 50.42
C GLU A 649 27.69 44.62 51.39
N GLN A 650 26.58 43.94 51.69
CA GLN A 650 25.62 44.38 52.70
C GLN A 650 26.22 44.41 54.11
N LEU A 651 27.02 43.42 54.49
CA LEU A 651 27.72 43.39 55.77
C LEU A 651 28.74 44.53 55.90
N THR A 652 29.45 44.88 54.82
CA THR A 652 30.42 45.99 54.82
C THR A 652 29.79 47.40 54.85
N LYS A 653 28.48 47.53 54.59
CA LYS A 653 27.75 48.80 54.65
C LYS A 653 27.09 49.07 56.01
N THR A 654 27.26 48.18 56.99
CA THR A 654 26.80 48.44 58.36
C THR A 654 27.84 49.32 59.06
N PRO A 655 27.53 50.58 59.42
CA PRO A 655 28.46 51.42 60.17
C PRO A 655 28.66 50.79 61.56
N ARG A 656 29.91 50.72 62.01
CA ARG A 656 30.22 50.50 63.43
C ARG A 656 29.83 51.70 64.27
#